data_AF-A0A6E8VXF8-F1
#
_entry.id   AF-A0A6E8VXF8-F1
#
_cell.length_a   1.000
_cell.length_b   1.000
_cell.length_c   1.000
_cell.angle_alpha   90.00
_cell.angle_beta   90.00
_cell.angle_gamma   90.00
#
_symmetry.space_group_name_H-M   'P 1'
#
loop_
_entity.id
_entity.type
_entity.pdbx_description
1 polymer ?
#
loop_
_entity_poly.entity_id
_entity_poly.type
_entity_poly.pdbx_seq_one_letter_code
_entity_poly.pdbx_strand_id
1 'polypeptide(L)'
;MSAESIQSSAAHGRQGRRSVPVARGGPLLVGYLLATVFVVGTLCAWQENVRPKLYVTLADKEYLRFQGNESTNDFFKLVLRDPNSNNLLVGARNIVYNLSIYDLAETTRLSWYSSDDDIKMCIVKGKDEDLCQNYIRVLAIPAQGSLLSCGTNAFRPLCRTYSINGNNYTVETEKPGQAMCPYDPTHNSTAVFVDNELYSGTVADFSGLDPIIYREHLQTEQYDSLSLNAPNFVGSFTQGDFVYFFFRETAVEFINCGKAIFSRVARVCKWDKGGPNRLKNRWTSYLKSRLNCSMPGDFPFYFDEIQSTSNLVEGRYGHANSKLIYGVFSTAPNAIAGSAICAFSLQEISDTFEGNFKEQSGLNSNWLPVNPLNVPDPRPGSCHNDSRTLPDLTLNFKKTHSLMDETVPAFFGSPILTRVSTMYRFTAIAVDPQIKTPGGKTYDVIFVGTDHGKILKTVNAESADSNKKVTSVVIEEIDALQTNEPIRTLEIVRTTQYDTPKDGSYDDGKLIIVTDTTVLAIKLHRCSSEKITSCSECVALQDPYCAWDKIVGKCRSHGAPRWSEENVFYQSVATGDHAACPSGKMAKDANVVERQGYRDLEYDPQRPFRDQPADKIQFNSENYNDKGPQITPDLINAQYTVETLVMAVLAGAIFALLVGFITGYFCGRRCHKDEDDNLPYPDTEYEYFEQRQNVNRIQAEPKLLPQVEEVTYAEPVLLPQPSSQNKMQHSPKNTLRKPMGHHHGVNSETLFQFQPDNYNNARDNYRGRDNFGTLRSHQVYL
;
A
#
# COMPACT_ATOMS: atom_id res chain seq x y z
N MET A 1 -65.31 -10.86 -25.00
CA MET A 1 -66.39 -9.87 -25.21
C MET A 1 -66.37 -8.88 -24.07
N SER A 2 -66.82 -7.66 -24.32
CA SER A 2 -66.89 -6.55 -23.36
C SER A 2 -68.04 -6.69 -22.37
N ALA A 3 -67.99 -5.89 -21.30
CA ALA A 3 -69.14 -5.45 -20.53
C ALA A 3 -69.15 -3.91 -20.52
N GLU A 4 -70.33 -3.31 -20.68
CA GLU A 4 -70.56 -1.87 -20.77
C GLU A 4 -71.63 -1.45 -19.73
N SER A 5 -71.95 -0.14 -19.68
CA SER A 5 -72.87 0.54 -18.74
C SER A 5 -72.41 0.61 -17.26
N ILE A 6 -72.27 1.76 -16.60
CA ILE A 6 -73.12 2.98 -16.43
C ILE A 6 -74.24 2.76 -15.41
N GLN A 7 -74.19 3.45 -14.25
CA GLN A 7 -74.91 4.73 -14.02
C GLN A 7 -74.62 5.31 -12.61
N SER A 8 -74.99 6.58 -12.36
CA SER A 8 -74.87 7.26 -11.06
C SER A 8 -76.24 7.65 -10.49
N SER A 9 -76.35 7.76 -9.16
CA SER A 9 -77.40 8.53 -8.49
C SER A 9 -77.00 8.86 -7.04
N ALA A 10 -77.63 9.87 -6.45
CA ALA A 10 -77.42 10.32 -5.07
C ALA A 10 -78.76 10.66 -4.38
N ALA A 11 -78.87 10.46 -3.07
CA ALA A 11 -80.09 10.69 -2.30
C ALA A 11 -79.81 11.21 -0.87
N HIS A 12 -80.82 11.80 -0.23
CA HIS A 12 -80.72 12.52 1.06
C HIS A 12 -81.09 11.68 2.30
N GLY A 13 -80.38 11.93 3.41
CA GLY A 13 -80.99 12.64 4.55
C GLY A 13 -81.39 11.90 5.84
N ARG A 14 -80.69 12.26 6.95
CA ARG A 14 -81.10 12.17 8.39
C ARG A 14 -81.32 10.75 8.97
N GLN A 15 -81.19 10.47 10.28
CA GLN A 15 -80.66 11.20 11.46
C GLN A 15 -80.30 10.16 12.56
N GLY A 16 -79.32 10.43 13.44
CA GLY A 16 -79.15 9.66 14.68
C GLY A 16 -77.74 9.67 15.28
N ARG A 17 -77.60 10.07 16.56
CA ARG A 17 -76.34 9.97 17.33
C ARG A 17 -76.22 8.61 18.02
N ARG A 18 -75.03 8.00 17.96
CA ARG A 18 -74.43 7.19 19.05
C ARG A 18 -72.91 7.28 18.97
N SER A 19 -72.23 7.17 20.12
CA SER A 19 -70.81 7.51 20.29
C SER A 19 -69.97 6.29 20.70
N VAL A 20 -68.82 6.11 20.06
CA VAL A 20 -67.77 5.11 20.37
C VAL A 20 -66.41 5.83 20.24
N PRO A 21 -65.41 5.61 21.13
CA PRO A 21 -64.28 6.53 21.28
C PRO A 21 -63.13 6.35 20.27
N VAL A 22 -62.30 7.39 20.16
CA VAL A 22 -61.10 7.43 19.31
C VAL A 22 -59.93 6.70 19.96
N ALA A 23 -59.38 5.68 19.29
CA ALA A 23 -58.14 5.02 19.68
C ALA A 23 -56.91 5.70 19.02
N ARG A 24 -56.03 6.28 19.83
CA ARG A 24 -54.77 6.91 19.35
C ARG A 24 -53.68 5.85 19.12
N GLY A 25 -53.55 5.34 17.90
CA GLY A 25 -52.47 4.41 17.51
C GLY A 25 -51.26 5.03 16.78
N GLY A 26 -51.28 6.33 16.49
CA GLY A 26 -50.38 6.98 15.51
C GLY A 26 -48.88 7.04 15.83
N PRO A 27 -48.41 7.45 17.03
CA PRO A 27 -47.02 7.90 17.19
C PRO A 27 -46.00 6.76 17.29
N LEU A 28 -46.37 5.62 17.90
CA LEU A 28 -45.43 4.52 18.15
C LEU A 28 -45.01 3.81 16.85
N LEU A 29 -45.94 3.59 15.91
CA LEU A 29 -45.63 2.91 14.65
C LEU A 29 -44.71 3.76 13.76
N VAL A 30 -44.93 5.08 13.73
CA VAL A 30 -44.09 6.04 13.00
C VAL A 30 -42.70 6.16 13.65
N GLY A 31 -42.63 6.19 14.99
CA GLY A 31 -41.37 6.15 15.72
C GLY A 31 -40.57 4.87 15.44
N TYR A 32 -41.23 3.71 15.40
CA TYR A 32 -40.58 2.44 15.09
C TYR A 32 -40.08 2.39 13.63
N LEU A 33 -40.88 2.85 12.67
CA LEU A 33 -40.49 2.94 11.26
C LEU A 33 -39.29 3.89 11.07
N LEU A 34 -39.33 5.09 11.64
CA LEU A 34 -38.21 6.03 11.60
C LEU A 34 -36.97 5.45 12.27
N ALA A 35 -37.10 4.79 13.43
CA ALA A 35 -35.98 4.11 14.08
C ALA A 35 -35.39 2.99 13.19
N THR A 36 -36.21 2.17 12.55
CA THR A 36 -35.71 1.14 11.61
C THR A 36 -35.03 1.73 10.39
N VAL A 37 -35.55 2.84 9.83
CA VAL A 37 -34.92 3.54 8.70
C VAL A 37 -33.60 4.19 9.13
N PHE A 38 -33.52 4.74 10.34
CA PHE A 38 -32.27 5.30 10.87
C PHE A 38 -31.22 4.22 11.15
N VAL A 39 -31.63 3.08 11.74
CA VAL A 39 -30.76 1.93 11.98
C VAL A 39 -30.25 1.35 10.66
N VAL A 40 -31.12 1.12 9.67
CA VAL A 40 -30.71 0.65 8.33
C VAL A 40 -29.81 1.68 7.64
N GLY A 41 -30.09 2.99 7.78
CA GLY A 41 -29.21 4.05 7.29
C GLY A 41 -27.81 4.01 7.93
N THR A 42 -27.72 3.77 9.24
CA THR A 42 -26.42 3.61 9.93
C THR A 42 -25.70 2.29 9.60
N LEU A 43 -26.44 1.23 9.25
CA LEU A 43 -25.83 -0.03 8.77
C LEU A 43 -25.16 0.14 7.40
N CYS A 44 -25.63 1.08 6.56
CA CYS A 44 -24.97 1.43 5.31
C CYS A 44 -23.72 2.33 5.47
N ALA A 45 -23.36 2.76 6.69
CA ALA A 45 -22.23 3.66 6.94
C ALA A 45 -20.86 2.94 7.05
N TRP A 46 -20.83 1.60 7.10
CA TRP A 46 -19.61 0.80 7.13
C TRP A 46 -19.55 -0.12 5.91
N GLN A 47 -18.51 0.01 5.11
CA GLN A 47 -18.33 -0.83 3.92
C GLN A 47 -17.85 -2.23 4.34
N GLU A 48 -18.71 -3.25 4.16
CA GLU A 48 -18.33 -4.64 4.43
C GLU A 48 -17.15 -5.06 3.55
N ASN A 49 -16.19 -5.75 4.17
CA ASN A 49 -15.06 -6.37 3.47
C ASN A 49 -15.56 -7.48 2.53
N VAL A 50 -15.11 -7.46 1.28
CA VAL A 50 -15.46 -8.50 0.28
C VAL A 50 -15.00 -9.87 0.79
N ARG A 51 -15.98 -10.75 1.04
CA ARG A 51 -15.76 -12.09 1.60
C ARG A 51 -15.15 -13.02 0.53
N PRO A 52 -14.14 -13.84 0.86
CA PRO A 52 -13.60 -14.85 -0.04
C PRO A 52 -14.66 -15.86 -0.51
N LYS A 53 -14.54 -16.37 -1.74
CA LYS A 53 -15.33 -17.54 -2.20
C LYS A 53 -14.88 -18.83 -1.52
N LEU A 54 -13.58 -18.95 -1.23
CA LEU A 54 -12.98 -20.12 -0.59
C LEU A 54 -11.97 -19.71 0.48
N TYR A 55 -12.05 -20.31 1.66
CA TYR A 55 -10.98 -20.30 2.67
C TYR A 55 -10.17 -21.59 2.54
N VAL A 56 -8.84 -21.48 2.52
CA VAL A 56 -7.93 -22.62 2.29
C VAL A 56 -6.86 -22.69 3.38
N THR A 57 -6.87 -23.74 4.19
CA THR A 57 -5.70 -24.11 5.00
C THR A 57 -4.88 -25.16 4.25
N LEU A 58 -3.60 -24.90 4.02
CA LEU A 58 -2.73 -25.84 3.29
C LEU A 58 -2.40 -27.08 4.12
N ALA A 59 -2.46 -28.26 3.50
CA ALA A 59 -1.94 -29.50 4.05
C ALA A 59 -0.52 -29.77 3.52
N ASP A 60 0.31 -30.50 4.28
CA ASP A 60 1.75 -30.71 4.03
C ASP A 60 2.10 -31.29 2.64
N LYS A 61 1.14 -31.91 1.93
CA LYS A 61 1.30 -32.45 0.57
C LYS A 61 0.96 -31.44 -0.55
N GLU A 62 0.39 -30.27 -0.24
CA GLU A 62 -0.09 -29.27 -1.22
C GLU A 62 0.88 -28.11 -1.50
N TYR A 63 2.02 -28.05 -0.80
CA TYR A 63 3.04 -27.03 -0.98
C TYR A 63 4.44 -27.62 -0.94
N LEU A 64 5.39 -26.92 -1.57
CA LEU A 64 6.83 -27.14 -1.37
C LEU A 64 7.32 -26.15 -0.31
N ARG A 65 8.24 -26.58 0.56
CA ARG A 65 8.86 -25.74 1.59
C ARG A 65 10.37 -25.90 1.54
N PHE A 66 11.06 -24.78 1.38
CA PHE A 66 12.47 -24.65 1.67
C PHE A 66 12.66 -23.88 2.99
N GLN A 67 13.52 -24.42 3.85
CA GLN A 67 14.05 -23.76 5.04
C GLN A 67 15.56 -23.88 4.95
N GLY A 68 16.29 -22.79 5.16
CA GLY A 68 17.73 -22.74 4.95
C GLY A 68 18.51 -23.31 6.12
N ASN A 69 18.91 -22.45 7.06
CA ASN A 69 19.56 -22.87 8.30
C ASN A 69 18.52 -23.26 9.36
N GLU A 70 18.70 -24.42 9.99
CA GLU A 70 17.87 -24.87 11.12
C GLU A 70 18.25 -24.16 12.44
N SER A 71 19.45 -23.58 12.51
CA SER A 71 20.01 -23.01 13.76
C SER A 71 19.86 -21.49 13.92
N THR A 72 19.59 -20.75 12.84
CA THR A 72 19.41 -19.28 12.86
C THR A 72 18.40 -18.84 11.82
N ASN A 73 17.63 -17.78 12.08
CA ASN A 73 16.76 -17.19 11.07
C ASN A 73 17.59 -16.53 9.95
N ASP A 74 17.25 -16.88 8.71
CA ASP A 74 17.95 -16.47 7.50
C ASP A 74 17.43 -15.15 6.90
N PHE A 75 16.27 -14.64 7.32
CA PHE A 75 15.71 -13.34 6.90
C PHE A 75 15.69 -13.14 5.38
N PHE A 76 15.11 -14.11 4.67
CA PHE A 76 14.94 -14.05 3.22
C PHE A 76 14.14 -12.79 2.81
N LYS A 77 14.69 -11.98 1.90
CA LYS A 77 14.04 -10.73 1.42
C LYS A 77 14.11 -10.53 -0.09
N LEU A 78 14.98 -11.26 -0.81
CA LEU A 78 15.12 -11.12 -2.26
C LEU A 78 14.84 -12.42 -2.99
N VAL A 79 14.17 -12.29 -4.13
CA VAL A 79 13.95 -13.34 -5.11
C VAL A 79 14.41 -12.81 -6.46
N LEU A 80 15.28 -13.55 -7.15
CA LEU A 80 15.69 -13.27 -8.52
C LEU A 80 15.67 -14.57 -9.32
N ARG A 81 14.80 -14.67 -10.33
CA ARG A 81 14.85 -15.76 -11.30
C ARG A 81 16.06 -15.56 -12.23
N ASP A 82 16.85 -16.60 -12.46
CA ASP A 82 17.81 -16.61 -13.57
C ASP A 82 17.04 -16.80 -14.89
N PRO A 83 17.19 -15.92 -15.90
CA PRO A 83 16.54 -16.12 -17.20
C PRO A 83 17.16 -17.28 -18.02
N ASN A 84 18.35 -17.78 -17.66
CA ASN A 84 19.09 -18.81 -18.41
C ASN A 84 18.94 -20.23 -17.84
N SER A 85 18.45 -20.37 -16.62
CA SER A 85 18.23 -21.66 -15.95
C SER A 85 16.87 -21.71 -15.25
N ASN A 86 16.37 -22.90 -14.92
CA ASN A 86 15.08 -23.05 -14.24
C ASN A 86 15.23 -22.97 -12.72
N ASN A 87 16.01 -21.97 -12.28
CA ASN A 87 16.44 -21.77 -10.91
C ASN A 87 16.09 -20.37 -10.38
N LEU A 88 16.09 -20.28 -9.05
CA LEU A 88 15.71 -19.12 -8.27
C LEU A 88 16.85 -18.76 -7.30
N LEU A 89 17.42 -17.58 -7.46
CA LEU A 89 18.38 -17.02 -6.50
C LEU A 89 17.61 -16.32 -5.37
N VAL A 90 17.78 -16.81 -4.14
CA VAL A 90 17.13 -16.26 -2.94
C VAL A 90 18.18 -15.62 -2.04
N GLY A 91 18.03 -14.32 -1.78
CA GLY A 91 18.95 -13.54 -0.94
C GLY A 91 18.57 -13.56 0.53
N ALA A 92 19.51 -13.96 1.39
CA ALA A 92 19.35 -14.19 2.82
C ALA A 92 20.42 -13.47 3.66
N ARG A 93 20.49 -13.80 4.95
CA ARG A 93 21.57 -13.50 5.90
C ARG A 93 22.78 -14.40 5.59
N ASN A 94 23.93 -13.78 5.34
CA ASN A 94 25.23 -14.39 5.03
C ASN A 94 25.28 -15.34 3.81
N ILE A 95 24.16 -15.61 3.14
CA ILE A 95 24.04 -16.65 2.10
C ILE A 95 23.15 -16.14 0.94
N VAL A 96 23.48 -16.57 -0.29
CA VAL A 96 22.54 -16.60 -1.43
C VAL A 96 22.31 -18.06 -1.81
N TYR A 97 21.06 -18.49 -1.78
CA TYR A 97 20.66 -19.85 -2.16
C TYR A 97 20.27 -19.90 -3.62
N ASN A 98 20.61 -20.99 -4.31
CA ASN A 98 20.23 -21.25 -5.70
C ASN A 98 19.30 -22.47 -5.73
N LEU A 99 18.00 -22.23 -5.77
CA LEU A 99 16.96 -23.26 -5.64
C LEU A 99 16.37 -23.65 -7.01
N SER A 100 16.06 -24.93 -7.20
CA SER A 100 15.31 -25.40 -8.39
C SER A 100 13.84 -24.97 -8.31
N ILE A 101 13.28 -24.46 -9.42
CA ILE A 101 11.86 -24.04 -9.48
C ILE A 101 10.91 -25.25 -9.40
N TYR A 102 11.39 -26.47 -9.69
CA TYR A 102 10.56 -27.69 -9.75
C TYR A 102 10.16 -28.24 -8.38
N ASP A 103 11.04 -28.13 -7.39
CA ASP A 103 10.95 -28.81 -6.09
C ASP A 103 11.43 -27.94 -4.91
N LEU A 104 11.98 -26.75 -5.17
CA LEU A 104 12.72 -25.90 -4.21
C LEU A 104 13.99 -26.57 -3.62
N ALA A 105 14.53 -27.61 -4.27
CA ALA A 105 15.79 -28.21 -3.85
C ALA A 105 16.97 -27.26 -4.07
N GLU A 106 17.88 -27.17 -3.10
CA GLU A 106 19.12 -26.41 -3.24
C GLU A 106 20.04 -27.07 -4.29
N THR A 107 20.36 -26.33 -5.35
CA THR A 107 21.33 -26.73 -6.37
C THR A 107 22.75 -26.30 -5.98
N THR A 108 22.88 -25.05 -5.50
CA THR A 108 24.14 -24.49 -4.94
C THR A 108 23.84 -23.43 -3.87
N ARG A 109 24.85 -23.05 -3.10
CA ARG A 109 24.85 -21.87 -2.22
C ARG A 109 26.11 -21.03 -2.41
N LEU A 110 25.95 -19.72 -2.29
CA LEU A 110 27.05 -18.76 -2.16
C LEU A 110 27.09 -18.26 -0.71
N SER A 111 28.13 -18.65 0.03
CA SER A 111 28.39 -18.19 1.39
C SER A 111 29.21 -16.91 1.40
N TRP A 112 28.72 -15.86 2.05
CA TRP A 112 29.40 -14.58 2.25
C TRP A 112 29.07 -13.99 3.63
N TYR A 113 29.84 -14.41 4.63
CA TYR A 113 29.81 -13.87 5.99
C TYR A 113 30.61 -12.55 6.08
N SER A 114 30.29 -11.72 7.08
CA SER A 114 31.11 -10.57 7.46
C SER A 114 32.40 -10.97 8.16
N SER A 115 33.40 -10.09 8.16
CA SER A 115 34.64 -10.32 8.91
C SER A 115 34.44 -10.11 10.41
N ASP A 116 35.13 -10.87 11.26
CA ASP A 116 35.05 -10.73 12.72
C ASP A 116 35.30 -9.29 13.20
N ASP A 117 36.15 -8.54 12.49
CA ASP A 117 36.49 -7.17 12.85
C ASP A 117 35.41 -6.16 12.42
N ASP A 118 34.70 -6.41 11.32
CA ASP A 118 33.48 -5.66 10.97
C ASP A 118 32.36 -5.95 11.97
N ILE A 119 32.18 -7.21 12.40
CA ILE A 119 31.18 -7.62 13.38
C ILE A 119 31.47 -6.95 14.74
N LYS A 120 32.71 -7.02 15.25
CA LYS A 120 33.13 -6.31 16.48
C LYS A 120 32.93 -4.81 16.35
N MET A 121 33.29 -4.21 15.22
CA MET A 121 33.11 -2.78 14.96
C MET A 121 31.63 -2.37 14.91
N CYS A 122 30.74 -3.24 14.42
CA CYS A 122 29.31 -3.04 14.44
C CYS A 122 28.74 -3.07 15.88
N ILE A 123 29.13 -4.06 16.69
CA ILE A 123 28.72 -4.16 18.10
C ILE A 123 29.24 -2.97 18.91
N VAL A 124 30.48 -2.53 18.68
CA VAL A 124 31.07 -1.32 19.31
C VAL A 124 30.35 -0.03 18.92
N LYS A 125 29.65 0.02 17.79
CA LYS A 125 28.76 1.14 17.40
C LYS A 125 27.37 1.05 18.05
N GLY A 126 27.11 0.08 18.93
CA GLY A 126 25.82 -0.07 19.63
C GLY A 126 24.71 -0.68 18.77
N LYS A 127 25.04 -1.60 17.88
CA LYS A 127 24.08 -2.43 17.13
C LYS A 127 24.07 -3.86 17.65
N ASP A 128 22.89 -4.51 17.59
CA ASP A 128 22.70 -5.87 18.08
C ASP A 128 23.49 -6.90 17.25
N GLU A 129 24.03 -7.92 17.92
CA GLU A 129 24.86 -8.96 17.32
C GLU A 129 24.18 -9.70 16.14
N ASP A 130 22.85 -9.87 16.22
CA ASP A 130 22.06 -10.51 15.16
C ASP A 130 21.97 -9.62 13.91
N LEU A 131 21.88 -8.28 14.08
CA LEU A 131 21.90 -7.31 12.99
C LEU A 131 23.31 -7.08 12.42
N CYS A 132 24.36 -7.35 13.19
CA CYS A 132 25.77 -7.22 12.81
C CYS A 132 26.25 -8.36 11.91
N GLN A 133 25.54 -8.59 10.80
CA GLN A 133 25.73 -9.69 9.86
C GLN A 133 25.63 -9.17 8.41
N ASN A 134 25.92 -10.02 7.41
CA ASN A 134 25.80 -9.64 6.01
C ASN A 134 24.44 -10.01 5.43
N TYR A 135 23.45 -9.12 5.53
CA TYR A 135 22.15 -9.33 4.91
C TYR A 135 22.21 -8.92 3.44
N ILE A 136 21.94 -9.87 2.53
CA ILE A 136 21.90 -9.58 1.10
C ILE A 136 20.67 -8.69 0.78
N ARG A 137 20.92 -7.61 0.05
CA ARG A 137 19.96 -6.51 -0.20
C ARG A 137 19.96 -6.00 -1.65
N VAL A 138 20.90 -6.43 -2.49
CA VAL A 138 20.82 -6.35 -3.96
C VAL A 138 21.28 -7.66 -4.57
N LEU A 139 20.55 -8.14 -5.59
CA LEU A 139 20.96 -9.22 -6.49
C LEU A 139 20.66 -8.81 -7.94
N ALA A 140 21.60 -9.04 -8.85
CA ALA A 140 21.43 -8.83 -10.28
C ALA A 140 22.34 -9.76 -11.09
N ILE A 141 21.99 -10.02 -12.35
CA ILE A 141 22.80 -10.83 -13.30
C ILE A 141 23.28 -9.87 -14.40
N PRO A 142 24.50 -9.32 -14.33
CA PRO A 142 24.98 -8.33 -15.30
C PRO A 142 25.22 -8.90 -16.70
N ALA A 143 25.64 -10.16 -16.74
CA ALA A 143 25.94 -10.93 -17.95
C ALA A 143 25.70 -12.41 -17.67
N GLN A 144 25.58 -13.22 -18.73
CA GLN A 144 25.47 -14.67 -18.58
C GLN A 144 26.70 -15.23 -17.84
N GLY A 145 26.47 -15.97 -16.74
CA GLY A 145 27.54 -16.48 -15.89
C GLY A 145 28.15 -15.45 -14.92
N SER A 146 27.56 -14.26 -14.76
CA SER A 146 27.99 -13.26 -13.78
C SER A 146 26.86 -12.91 -12.80
N LEU A 147 27.19 -12.79 -11.51
CA LEU A 147 26.27 -12.43 -10.43
C LEU A 147 26.80 -11.23 -9.66
N LEU A 148 26.07 -10.12 -9.69
CA LEU A 148 26.27 -8.99 -8.79
C LEU A 148 25.44 -9.20 -7.53
N SER A 149 26.09 -9.18 -6.37
CA SER A 149 25.46 -9.28 -5.05
C SER A 149 25.97 -8.16 -4.15
N CYS A 150 25.07 -7.48 -3.45
CA CYS A 150 25.43 -6.52 -2.41
C CYS A 150 24.69 -6.84 -1.11
N GLY A 151 25.37 -6.62 0.02
CA GLY A 151 24.81 -6.85 1.35
C GLY A 151 25.31 -5.85 2.38
N THR A 152 24.58 -5.77 3.50
CA THR A 152 24.81 -4.80 4.60
C THR A 152 26.17 -4.95 5.25
N ASN A 153 26.76 -6.16 5.20
CA ASN A 153 28.04 -6.55 5.77
C ASN A 153 28.34 -5.87 7.13
N ALA A 154 27.55 -6.20 8.16
CA ALA A 154 27.67 -5.66 9.51
C ALA A 154 27.75 -4.12 9.56
N PHE A 155 26.79 -3.44 8.91
CA PHE A 155 26.73 -1.98 8.77
C PHE A 155 28.00 -1.37 8.13
N ARG A 156 28.55 -2.06 7.13
CA ARG A 156 29.62 -1.62 6.25
C ARG A 156 29.33 -2.18 4.84
N PRO A 157 28.33 -1.63 4.12
CA PRO A 157 27.81 -2.25 2.91
C PRO A 157 28.89 -2.44 1.84
N LEU A 158 28.85 -3.59 1.19
CA LEU A 158 29.77 -4.01 0.13
C LEU A 158 28.98 -4.57 -1.05
N CYS A 159 29.58 -4.48 -2.24
CA CYS A 159 29.12 -5.12 -3.46
C CYS A 159 30.23 -6.01 -4.04
N ARG A 160 29.87 -7.20 -4.51
CA ARG A 160 30.78 -8.16 -5.15
C ARG A 160 30.18 -8.65 -6.46
N THR A 161 31.01 -8.69 -7.50
CA THR A 161 30.70 -9.39 -8.75
C THR A 161 31.38 -10.75 -8.73
N TYR A 162 30.61 -11.79 -9.02
CA TYR A 162 31.05 -13.19 -9.02
C TYR A 162 30.96 -13.77 -10.43
N SER A 163 32.01 -14.47 -10.85
CA SER A 163 31.98 -15.42 -11.98
C SER A 163 31.35 -16.74 -11.52
N ILE A 164 30.42 -17.28 -12.30
CA ILE A 164 29.74 -18.56 -12.05
C ILE A 164 30.38 -19.64 -12.93
N ASN A 165 31.32 -20.39 -12.35
CA ASN A 165 32.04 -21.47 -13.04
C ASN A 165 31.44 -22.82 -12.65
N GLY A 166 30.37 -23.20 -13.35
CA GLY A 166 29.55 -24.36 -12.98
C GLY A 166 28.89 -24.13 -11.62
N ASN A 167 29.22 -24.96 -10.63
CA ASN A 167 28.68 -24.84 -9.27
C ASN A 167 29.49 -23.87 -8.37
N ASN A 168 30.62 -23.34 -8.85
CA ASN A 168 31.53 -22.51 -8.05
C ASN A 168 31.37 -21.02 -8.35
N TYR A 169 31.23 -20.21 -7.30
CA TYR A 169 31.23 -18.75 -7.37
C TYR A 169 32.62 -18.19 -7.03
N THR A 170 33.25 -17.50 -7.97
CA THR A 170 34.57 -16.87 -7.77
C THR A 170 34.45 -15.34 -7.83
N VAL A 171 34.89 -14.64 -6.78
CA VAL A 171 34.85 -13.16 -6.75
C VAL A 171 35.79 -12.60 -7.84
N GLU A 172 35.24 -11.81 -8.74
CA GLU A 172 35.97 -11.08 -9.78
C GLU A 172 36.38 -9.69 -9.29
N THR A 173 35.44 -8.99 -8.64
CA THR A 173 35.66 -7.64 -8.09
C THR A 173 34.87 -7.44 -6.80
N GLU A 174 35.41 -6.61 -5.91
CA GLU A 174 34.75 -6.08 -4.72
C GLU A 174 34.78 -4.55 -4.77
N LYS A 175 33.64 -3.90 -4.50
CA LYS A 175 33.49 -2.45 -4.39
C LYS A 175 32.82 -2.09 -3.05
N PRO A 176 33.07 -0.89 -2.51
CA PRO A 176 32.23 -0.31 -1.46
C PRO A 176 30.77 -0.23 -1.93
N GLY A 177 29.83 -0.73 -1.13
CA GLY A 177 28.39 -0.74 -1.44
C GLY A 177 27.64 0.51 -0.97
N GLN A 178 28.35 1.57 -0.59
CA GLN A 178 27.76 2.83 -0.13
C GLN A 178 26.84 3.40 -1.23
N ALA A 179 25.65 3.86 -0.83
CA ALA A 179 24.57 4.30 -1.73
C ALA A 179 24.02 3.25 -2.72
N MET A 180 24.65 2.08 -2.86
CA MET A 180 24.12 0.93 -3.64
C MET A 180 23.29 -0.03 -2.76
N CYS A 181 23.66 -0.16 -1.48
CA CYS A 181 23.08 -1.09 -0.51
C CYS A 181 22.90 -0.37 0.84
N PRO A 182 21.80 -0.63 1.59
CA PRO A 182 21.61 -0.06 2.92
C PRO A 182 22.65 -0.55 3.93
N TYR A 183 22.85 0.23 4.99
CA TYR A 183 23.65 -0.16 6.15
C TYR A 183 22.86 -1.05 7.11
N ASP A 184 21.62 -0.65 7.42
CA ASP A 184 20.74 -1.36 8.34
C ASP A 184 19.86 -2.38 7.59
N PRO A 185 19.81 -3.66 8.00
CA PRO A 185 19.01 -4.68 7.30
C PRO A 185 17.50 -4.44 7.38
N THR A 186 17.02 -3.65 8.34
CA THR A 186 15.60 -3.27 8.48
C THR A 186 15.19 -2.18 7.48
N HIS A 187 16.15 -1.44 6.93
CA HIS A 187 15.87 -0.32 6.02
C HIS A 187 15.24 -0.80 4.70
N ASN A 188 14.38 0.05 4.13
CA ASN A 188 13.65 -0.23 2.90
C ASN A 188 14.35 0.41 1.70
N SER A 189 15.06 -0.43 0.95
CA SER A 189 15.82 -0.09 -0.24
C SER A 189 15.28 -0.82 -1.46
N THR A 190 15.43 -0.21 -2.64
CA THR A 190 15.16 -0.86 -3.93
C THR A 190 16.35 -0.66 -4.87
N ALA A 191 16.52 -1.58 -5.83
CA ALA A 191 17.53 -1.45 -6.87
C ALA A 191 17.10 -2.17 -8.15
N VAL A 192 17.55 -1.66 -9.29
CA VAL A 192 17.35 -2.27 -10.60
C VAL A 192 18.63 -2.13 -11.43
N PHE A 193 19.04 -3.21 -12.08
CA PHE A 193 20.25 -3.24 -12.92
C PHE A 193 19.85 -3.19 -14.41
N VAL A 194 20.34 -2.19 -15.13
CA VAL A 194 19.89 -1.88 -16.49
C VAL A 194 21.04 -1.26 -17.29
N ASP A 195 21.18 -1.62 -18.56
CA ASP A 195 22.17 -1.00 -19.48
C ASP A 195 23.62 -1.00 -18.93
N ASN A 196 23.94 -2.05 -18.16
CA ASN A 196 25.19 -2.27 -17.41
C ASN A 196 25.46 -1.28 -16.23
N GLU A 197 24.45 -0.56 -15.77
CA GLU A 197 24.51 0.31 -14.60
C GLU A 197 23.55 -0.17 -13.49
N LEU A 198 23.94 -0.04 -12.22
CA LEU A 198 23.05 -0.26 -11.08
C LEU A 198 22.38 1.07 -10.68
N TYR A 199 21.05 1.09 -10.71
CA TYR A 199 20.20 2.16 -10.19
C TYR A 199 19.68 1.74 -8.82
N SER A 200 19.83 2.58 -7.80
CA SER A 200 19.55 2.21 -6.40
C SER A 200 18.87 3.35 -5.64
N GLY A 201 17.87 3.01 -4.81
CA GLY A 201 17.20 3.91 -3.87
C GLY A 201 17.39 3.37 -2.45
N THR A 202 18.16 4.08 -1.62
CA THR A 202 18.56 3.64 -0.28
C THR A 202 19.06 4.84 0.57
N VAL A 203 19.93 4.62 1.55
CA VAL A 203 20.62 5.64 2.36
C VAL A 203 22.14 5.56 2.19
N ALA A 204 22.82 6.71 2.22
CA ALA A 204 24.27 6.81 2.05
C ALA A 204 25.06 6.64 3.36
N ASP A 205 24.41 6.81 4.52
CA ASP A 205 25.01 6.91 5.85
C ASP A 205 24.59 5.78 6.82
N PHE A 206 25.36 5.62 7.90
CA PHE A 206 25.10 4.63 8.95
C PHE A 206 23.82 4.90 9.77
N SER A 207 23.42 6.17 9.90
CA SER A 207 22.24 6.58 10.66
C SER A 207 20.94 6.60 9.84
N GLY A 208 21.01 6.46 8.52
CA GLY A 208 19.86 6.50 7.62
C GLY A 208 19.24 7.90 7.45
N LEU A 209 20.03 8.97 7.64
CA LEU A 209 19.61 10.36 7.54
C LEU A 209 19.86 11.00 6.17
N ASP A 210 20.65 10.35 5.30
CA ASP A 210 21.01 10.84 3.96
C ASP A 210 20.41 9.92 2.88
N PRO A 211 19.10 10.05 2.57
CA PRO A 211 18.42 9.25 1.57
C PRO A 211 18.87 9.62 0.16
N ILE A 212 19.13 8.60 -0.65
CA ILE A 212 19.80 8.76 -1.93
C ILE A 212 19.16 7.91 -3.02
N ILE A 213 18.95 8.51 -4.20
CA ILE A 213 18.80 7.78 -5.45
C ILE A 213 20.14 7.91 -6.19
N TYR A 214 20.82 6.78 -6.38
CA TYR A 214 22.19 6.68 -6.86
C TYR A 214 22.33 5.82 -8.11
N ARG A 215 23.27 6.23 -8.96
CA ARG A 215 23.91 5.44 -10.02
C ARG A 215 25.38 5.84 -10.06
N GLU A 216 26.30 4.99 -10.47
CA GLU A 216 27.71 5.37 -10.61
C GLU A 216 27.86 6.36 -11.80
N HIS A 217 28.11 7.68 -11.66
CA HIS A 217 28.42 8.53 -10.50
C HIS A 217 27.42 9.71 -10.25
N LEU A 218 26.13 9.54 -10.55
CA LEU A 218 25.06 10.51 -10.28
C LEU A 218 24.29 10.21 -8.98
N GLN A 219 23.92 11.25 -8.25
CA GLN A 219 23.11 11.16 -7.04
C GLN A 219 22.08 12.29 -6.92
N THR A 220 21.12 12.13 -6.01
CA THR A 220 20.29 13.22 -5.50
C THR A 220 21.13 14.25 -4.71
N GLU A 221 20.53 15.40 -4.43
CA GLU A 221 21.14 16.42 -3.58
C GLU A 221 21.18 15.96 -2.12
N GLN A 222 22.30 16.21 -1.45
CA GLN A 222 22.57 15.67 -0.11
C GLN A 222 21.76 16.43 0.95
N TYR A 223 21.10 15.71 1.85
CA TYR A 223 20.19 16.27 2.87
C TYR A 223 19.06 17.18 2.32
N ASP A 224 18.72 17.08 1.02
CA ASP A 224 17.69 17.90 0.40
C ASP A 224 16.29 17.28 0.56
N SER A 225 15.61 17.69 1.64
CA SER A 225 14.21 17.31 1.94
C SER A 225 13.19 17.69 0.87
N LEU A 226 13.48 18.63 -0.04
CA LEU A 226 12.59 18.88 -1.18
C LEU A 226 12.65 17.71 -2.16
N SER A 227 13.84 17.12 -2.35
CA SER A 227 14.04 15.97 -3.23
C SER A 227 13.58 14.64 -2.61
N LEU A 228 13.94 14.35 -1.36
CA LEU A 228 13.64 13.11 -0.63
C LEU A 228 13.53 13.38 0.89
N ASN A 229 12.38 13.12 1.52
CA ASN A 229 12.16 13.40 2.94
C ASN A 229 11.84 12.15 3.77
N ALA A 230 12.88 11.48 4.31
CA ALA A 230 12.78 10.17 4.97
C ALA A 230 11.99 9.11 4.16
N PRO A 231 12.36 8.84 2.89
CA PRO A 231 11.68 7.89 2.04
C PRO A 231 11.87 6.44 2.51
N ASN A 232 10.83 5.62 2.33
CA ASN A 232 10.92 4.16 2.34
C ASN A 232 10.72 3.66 0.91
N PHE A 233 11.76 3.09 0.29
CA PHE A 233 11.69 2.58 -1.09
C PHE A 233 11.05 1.20 -1.14
N VAL A 234 10.08 1.03 -2.05
CA VAL A 234 9.28 -0.21 -2.18
C VAL A 234 9.44 -0.92 -3.52
N GLY A 235 9.94 -0.23 -4.55
CA GLY A 235 10.14 -0.80 -5.87
C GLY A 235 10.80 0.16 -6.86
N SER A 236 11.42 -0.40 -7.90
CA SER A 236 11.96 0.35 -9.04
C SER A 236 11.93 -0.51 -10.30
N PHE A 237 11.67 0.09 -11.45
CA PHE A 237 11.70 -0.57 -12.76
C PHE A 237 12.16 0.36 -13.87
N THR A 238 12.43 -0.20 -15.06
CA THR A 238 12.89 0.51 -16.25
C THR A 238 11.86 0.40 -17.38
N GLN A 239 11.57 1.51 -18.07
CA GLN A 239 10.72 1.48 -19.26
C GLN A 239 11.04 2.68 -20.18
N GLY A 240 11.46 2.37 -21.40
CA GLY A 240 11.95 3.38 -22.36
C GLY A 240 13.26 3.99 -21.87
N ASP A 241 13.39 5.31 -22.03
CA ASP A 241 14.55 6.09 -21.58
C ASP A 241 14.55 6.45 -20.08
N PHE A 242 13.55 5.98 -19.32
CA PHE A 242 13.36 6.31 -17.91
C PHE A 242 13.54 5.09 -16.98
N VAL A 243 14.08 5.37 -15.79
CA VAL A 243 14.02 4.49 -14.62
C VAL A 243 13.08 5.13 -13.60
N TYR A 244 12.14 4.34 -13.08
CA TYR A 244 11.10 4.76 -12.15
C TYR A 244 11.38 4.20 -10.74
N PHE A 245 11.09 5.00 -9.72
CA PHE A 245 11.24 4.65 -8.31
C PHE A 245 9.93 4.90 -7.56
N PHE A 246 9.57 3.96 -6.69
CA PHE A 246 8.35 3.99 -5.87
C PHE A 246 8.74 3.99 -4.40
N PHE A 247 8.22 4.96 -3.65
CA PHE A 247 8.52 5.14 -2.24
C PHE A 247 7.40 5.91 -1.53
N ARG A 248 7.40 5.88 -0.20
CA ARG A 248 6.60 6.80 0.63
C ARG A 248 7.52 7.68 1.47
N GLU A 249 7.24 8.98 1.52
CA GLU A 249 8.06 10.00 2.21
C GLU A 249 7.19 10.95 3.04
N THR A 250 7.79 11.72 3.96
CA THR A 250 7.07 12.77 4.68
C THR A 250 6.78 13.96 3.77
N ALA A 251 5.51 14.30 3.58
CA ALA A 251 5.02 15.25 2.60
C ALA A 251 5.36 16.71 2.96
N VAL A 252 6.43 17.26 2.38
CA VAL A 252 6.86 18.65 2.61
C VAL A 252 5.79 19.68 2.23
N GLU A 253 4.94 19.37 1.25
CA GLU A 253 3.84 20.22 0.83
C GLU A 253 2.69 20.31 1.85
N PHE A 254 2.64 19.38 2.81
CA PHE A 254 1.59 19.31 3.82
C PHE A 254 2.05 19.72 5.22
N ILE A 255 3.35 19.96 5.45
CA ILE A 255 3.92 20.27 6.78
C ILE A 255 3.20 21.43 7.50
N ASN A 256 2.75 22.45 6.77
CA ASN A 256 2.02 23.59 7.33
C ASN A 256 0.61 23.23 7.85
N CYS A 257 0.03 22.11 7.40
CA CYS A 257 -1.24 21.55 7.85
C CYS A 257 -1.06 20.40 8.86
N GLY A 258 0.07 19.68 8.80
CA GLY A 258 0.42 18.60 9.72
C GLY A 258 1.49 17.67 9.16
N LYS A 259 1.88 16.65 9.94
CA LYS A 259 2.78 15.59 9.44
C LYS A 259 1.97 14.50 8.75
N ALA A 260 2.06 14.44 7.43
CA ALA A 260 1.54 13.34 6.62
C ALA A 260 2.69 12.63 5.90
N ILE A 261 2.53 11.33 5.65
CA ILE A 261 3.34 10.56 4.71
C ILE A 261 2.54 10.46 3.41
N PHE A 262 3.17 10.68 2.26
CA PHE A 262 2.55 10.45 0.95
C PHE A 262 3.39 9.49 0.10
N SER A 263 2.70 8.67 -0.68
CA SER A 263 3.29 7.81 -1.69
C SER A 263 3.69 8.59 -2.94
N ARG A 264 4.85 8.27 -3.50
CA ARG A 264 5.45 8.91 -4.66
C ARG A 264 5.78 7.90 -5.74
N VAL A 265 5.68 8.37 -6.99
CA VAL A 265 6.48 7.88 -8.10
C VAL A 265 7.48 8.96 -8.49
N ALA A 266 8.73 8.58 -8.73
CA ALA A 266 9.76 9.45 -9.30
C ALA A 266 10.34 8.83 -10.58
N ARG A 267 10.87 9.66 -11.48
CA ARG A 267 11.58 9.22 -12.69
C ARG A 267 12.93 9.92 -12.85
N VAL A 268 13.90 9.21 -13.43
CA VAL A 268 15.18 9.75 -13.92
C VAL A 268 15.46 9.25 -15.34
N CYS A 269 16.17 10.04 -16.14
CA CYS A 269 16.60 9.63 -17.48
C CYS A 269 17.84 8.74 -17.39
N LYS A 270 17.83 7.62 -18.13
CA LYS A 270 18.98 6.70 -18.24
C LYS A 270 20.24 7.42 -18.69
N TRP A 271 20.15 8.18 -19.77
CA TRP A 271 21.30 8.83 -20.40
C TRP A 271 21.70 10.18 -19.78
N ASP A 272 21.19 10.49 -18.59
CA ASP A 272 21.66 11.64 -17.78
C ASP A 272 23.16 11.46 -17.47
N LYS A 273 23.92 12.55 -17.65
CA LYS A 273 25.38 12.66 -17.48
C LYS A 273 25.74 13.71 -16.43
N GLY A 274 24.75 14.18 -15.67
CA GLY A 274 24.86 15.31 -14.76
C GLY A 274 24.88 16.65 -15.49
N GLY A 275 24.85 17.73 -14.72
CA GLY A 275 24.94 19.09 -15.22
C GLY A 275 26.38 19.59 -15.40
N PRO A 276 26.57 20.78 -15.98
CA PRO A 276 27.88 21.42 -16.09
C PRO A 276 28.47 21.77 -14.71
N ASN A 277 29.78 22.06 -14.71
CA ASN A 277 30.52 22.69 -13.61
C ASN A 277 30.38 22.01 -12.24
N ARG A 278 29.45 22.46 -11.39
CA ARG A 278 29.21 21.94 -10.02
C ARG A 278 28.19 20.80 -9.97
N LEU A 279 27.35 20.63 -11.00
CA LEU A 279 26.24 19.67 -11.02
C LEU A 279 26.61 18.34 -11.71
N LYS A 280 27.89 18.08 -11.97
CA LYS A 280 28.41 16.88 -12.66
C LYS A 280 27.97 15.57 -12.02
N ASN A 281 27.82 15.55 -10.70
CA ASN A 281 27.46 14.37 -9.92
C ASN A 281 26.02 14.51 -9.37
N ARG A 282 25.12 15.16 -10.11
CA ARG A 282 23.73 15.44 -9.70
C ARG A 282 22.74 15.18 -10.84
N TRP A 283 21.63 14.51 -10.53
CA TRP A 283 20.55 14.27 -11.51
C TRP A 283 19.98 15.58 -12.05
N THR A 284 20.06 15.79 -13.36
CA THR A 284 19.36 16.88 -14.06
C THR A 284 17.89 16.55 -14.33
N SER A 285 17.57 15.25 -14.42
CA SER A 285 16.28 14.73 -14.87
C SER A 285 15.29 14.34 -13.76
N TYR A 286 15.74 14.26 -12.49
CA TYR A 286 14.90 13.78 -11.39
C TYR A 286 13.67 14.65 -11.11
N LEU A 287 12.47 14.04 -11.19
CA LEU A 287 11.18 14.60 -10.78
C LEU A 287 10.36 13.54 -10.00
N LYS A 288 9.42 13.99 -9.16
CA LYS A 288 8.44 13.14 -8.42
C LYS A 288 7.01 13.68 -8.45
N SER A 289 6.01 12.80 -8.41
CA SER A 289 4.57 13.11 -8.23
C SER A 289 3.96 12.25 -7.11
N ARG A 290 2.83 12.66 -6.53
CA ARG A 290 2.04 11.87 -5.56
C ARG A 290 1.19 10.83 -6.29
N LEU A 291 1.19 9.60 -5.78
CA LEU A 291 0.26 8.54 -6.17
C LEU A 291 -1.04 8.68 -5.37
N ASN A 292 -2.19 8.74 -6.05
CA ASN A 292 -3.50 8.85 -5.40
C ASN A 292 -4.23 7.50 -5.35
N CYS A 293 -4.08 6.77 -4.25
CA CYS A 293 -4.91 5.60 -3.94
C CYS A 293 -5.97 5.97 -2.90
N SER A 294 -7.19 6.29 -3.36
CA SER A 294 -8.30 6.69 -2.49
C SER A 294 -9.64 6.13 -2.93
N MET A 295 -10.54 5.87 -1.99
CA MET A 295 -11.95 5.60 -2.29
C MET A 295 -12.65 6.88 -2.81
N PRO A 296 -13.38 6.82 -3.94
CA PRO A 296 -14.18 7.94 -4.42
C PRO A 296 -15.45 8.13 -3.57
N GLY A 297 -15.89 9.39 -3.45
CA GLY A 297 -17.10 9.80 -2.72
C GLY A 297 -17.03 11.29 -2.38
N ASP A 298 -18.07 11.82 -1.71
CA ASP A 298 -18.12 13.22 -1.28
C ASP A 298 -16.96 13.58 -0.33
N PHE A 299 -16.51 12.60 0.46
CA PHE A 299 -15.32 12.66 1.31
C PHE A 299 -14.39 11.49 0.96
N PRO A 300 -13.35 11.70 0.13
CA PRO A 300 -12.45 10.62 -0.28
C PRO A 300 -11.61 10.08 0.88
N PHE A 301 -11.50 8.76 0.98
CA PHE A 301 -10.69 8.07 2.00
C PHE A 301 -9.36 7.60 1.38
N TYR A 302 -8.24 8.09 1.91
CA TYR A 302 -6.91 7.87 1.33
C TYR A 302 -6.15 6.70 1.99
N PHE A 303 -5.43 5.93 1.17
CA PHE A 303 -4.42 4.96 1.59
C PHE A 303 -3.05 5.51 1.16
N ASP A 304 -2.45 6.37 1.98
CA ASP A 304 -1.29 7.17 1.58
C ASP A 304 0.07 6.45 1.69
N GLU A 305 0.17 5.29 2.35
CA GLU A 305 1.43 4.55 2.54
C GLU A 305 1.57 3.32 1.62
N ILE A 306 2.28 3.46 0.50
CA ILE A 306 2.63 2.33 -0.39
C ILE A 306 3.62 1.38 0.31
N GLN A 307 3.37 0.08 0.23
CA GLN A 307 4.18 -0.99 0.87
C GLN A 307 4.93 -1.86 -0.15
N SER A 308 4.36 -2.10 -1.32
CA SER A 308 4.98 -2.85 -2.42
C SER A 308 4.36 -2.53 -3.78
N THR A 309 5.06 -2.89 -4.86
CA THR A 309 4.63 -2.72 -6.26
C THR A 309 4.88 -4.00 -7.07
N SER A 310 3.99 -4.31 -8.01
CA SER A 310 4.20 -5.35 -9.02
C SER A 310 5.23 -4.93 -10.07
N ASN A 311 5.66 -5.89 -10.87
CA ASN A 311 6.23 -5.64 -12.20
C ASN A 311 5.21 -4.93 -13.11
N LEU A 312 5.68 -4.32 -14.20
CA LEU A 312 4.83 -3.68 -15.22
C LEU A 312 4.01 -4.73 -15.96
N VAL A 313 2.68 -4.61 -15.91
CA VAL A 313 1.73 -5.51 -16.60
C VAL A 313 1.25 -4.85 -17.88
N GLU A 314 1.43 -5.52 -19.03
CA GLU A 314 0.87 -5.09 -20.31
C GLU A 314 -0.38 -5.92 -20.64
N GLY A 315 -1.51 -5.25 -20.86
CA GLY A 315 -2.79 -5.93 -21.01
C GLY A 315 -3.86 -5.13 -21.76
N ARG A 316 -4.99 -5.79 -21.99
CA ARG A 316 -6.20 -5.19 -22.55
C ARG A 316 -7.26 -5.06 -21.47
N TYR A 317 -7.83 -3.86 -21.35
CA TYR A 317 -8.85 -3.51 -20.36
C TYR A 317 -10.05 -2.91 -21.10
N GLY A 318 -11.12 -3.70 -21.23
CA GLY A 318 -12.24 -3.41 -22.13
C GLY A 318 -11.81 -3.24 -23.59
N HIS A 319 -11.69 -1.98 -24.02
CA HIS A 319 -11.37 -1.61 -25.40
C HIS A 319 -9.99 -0.94 -25.56
N ALA A 320 -9.29 -0.66 -24.46
CA ALA A 320 -7.96 -0.07 -24.48
C ALA A 320 -6.88 -1.12 -24.18
N ASN A 321 -5.73 -1.00 -24.84
CA ASN A 321 -4.50 -1.63 -24.35
C ASN A 321 -3.83 -0.64 -23.38
N SER A 322 -3.28 -1.13 -22.27
CA SER A 322 -2.64 -0.27 -21.26
C SER A 322 -1.50 -1.02 -20.56
N LYS A 323 -0.53 -0.25 -20.05
CA LYS A 323 0.54 -0.76 -19.18
C LYS A 323 0.28 -0.29 -17.76
N LEU A 324 0.02 -1.20 -16.84
CA LEU A 324 -0.36 -0.92 -15.45
C LEU A 324 0.73 -1.37 -14.47
N ILE A 325 0.86 -0.63 -13.36
CA ILE A 325 1.58 -1.06 -12.17
C ILE A 325 0.58 -1.18 -11.03
N TYR A 326 0.58 -2.33 -10.34
CA TYR A 326 -0.26 -2.58 -9.18
C TYR A 326 0.54 -2.28 -7.91
N GLY A 327 0.03 -1.38 -7.06
CA GLY A 327 0.64 -1.04 -5.78
C GLY A 327 -0.26 -1.44 -4.62
N VAL A 328 0.37 -1.93 -3.55
CA VAL A 328 -0.26 -2.15 -2.24
C VAL A 328 -0.08 -0.90 -1.39
N PHE A 329 -1.17 -0.39 -0.84
CA PHE A 329 -1.18 0.78 0.03
C PHE A 329 -1.83 0.44 1.37
N SER A 330 -1.44 1.16 2.43
CA SER A 330 -2.06 1.07 3.75
C SER A 330 -2.46 2.44 4.27
N THR A 331 -3.30 2.42 5.30
CA THR A 331 -3.43 3.54 6.25
C THR A 331 -2.15 3.65 7.11
N ALA A 332 -1.97 4.79 7.75
CA ALA A 332 -0.85 5.01 8.68
C ALA A 332 -0.91 4.06 9.90
N PRO A 333 0.22 3.71 10.54
CA PRO A 333 0.25 2.80 11.70
C PRO A 333 -0.62 3.23 12.88
N ASN A 334 -0.80 4.54 13.08
CA ASN A 334 -1.61 5.14 14.15
C ASN A 334 -3.09 5.36 13.76
N ALA A 335 -3.49 4.99 12.54
CA ALA A 335 -4.87 5.02 12.08
C ALA A 335 -5.51 3.61 12.16
N ILE A 336 -6.83 3.55 11.93
CA ILE A 336 -7.55 2.26 11.78
C ILE A 336 -6.85 1.42 10.72
N ALA A 337 -6.60 0.14 11.01
CA ALA A 337 -5.94 -0.78 10.09
C ALA A 337 -6.75 -0.88 8.79
N GLY A 338 -6.12 -0.47 7.68
CA GLY A 338 -6.69 -0.51 6.36
C GLY A 338 -5.60 -0.78 5.33
N SER A 339 -5.95 -1.52 4.28
CA SER A 339 -5.09 -1.80 3.15
C SER A 339 -5.88 -1.85 1.86
N ALA A 340 -5.25 -1.40 0.77
CA ALA A 340 -5.85 -1.28 -0.54
C ALA A 340 -4.88 -1.72 -1.64
N ILE A 341 -5.42 -2.16 -2.77
CA ILE A 341 -4.68 -2.40 -4.01
C ILE A 341 -5.15 -1.39 -5.03
N CYS A 342 -4.24 -0.56 -5.55
CA CYS A 342 -4.52 0.39 -6.64
C CYS A 342 -3.66 0.06 -7.85
N ALA A 343 -4.22 0.20 -9.06
CA ALA A 343 -3.46 0.16 -10.29
C ALA A 343 -3.29 1.58 -10.85
N PHE A 344 -2.12 1.88 -11.41
CA PHE A 344 -1.79 3.15 -12.06
C PHE A 344 -1.31 2.85 -13.47
N SER A 345 -1.80 3.57 -14.49
CA SER A 345 -1.24 3.40 -15.83
C SER A 345 0.05 4.19 -16.00
N LEU A 346 0.98 3.63 -16.78
CA LEU A 346 2.21 4.33 -17.16
C LEU A 346 1.92 5.61 -17.96
N GLN A 347 0.79 5.67 -18.67
CA GLN A 347 0.36 6.85 -19.41
C GLN A 347 0.04 7.99 -18.45
N GLU A 348 -0.84 7.77 -17.46
CA GLU A 348 -1.19 8.76 -16.44
C GLU A 348 0.06 9.21 -15.65
N ILE A 349 0.97 8.28 -15.32
CA ILE A 349 2.26 8.61 -14.70
C ILE A 349 3.04 9.58 -15.61
N SER A 350 3.19 9.29 -16.91
CA SER A 350 3.88 10.15 -17.85
C SER A 350 3.22 11.52 -18.00
N ASP A 351 1.88 11.56 -18.08
CA ASP A 351 1.10 12.78 -18.29
C ASP A 351 1.23 13.74 -17.09
N THR A 352 1.24 13.23 -15.84
CA THR A 352 1.49 14.08 -14.66
C THR A 352 2.88 14.72 -14.65
N PHE A 353 3.90 14.05 -15.19
CA PHE A 353 5.25 14.63 -15.34
C PHE A 353 5.34 15.69 -16.44
N GLU A 354 4.41 15.72 -17.40
CA GLU A 354 4.27 16.83 -18.37
C GLU A 354 3.32 17.95 -17.90
N GLY A 355 2.66 17.75 -16.75
CA GLY A 355 1.84 18.76 -16.06
C GLY A 355 2.62 19.90 -15.38
N ASN A 356 1.95 20.60 -14.48
CA ASN A 356 2.53 21.73 -13.75
C ASN A 356 3.45 21.27 -12.61
N PHE A 357 4.54 22.00 -12.37
CA PHE A 357 5.36 21.86 -11.17
C PHE A 357 4.68 22.48 -9.95
N LYS A 358 5.03 22.05 -8.74
CA LYS A 358 4.57 22.64 -7.47
C LYS A 358 5.69 23.49 -6.86
N GLU A 359 5.39 24.72 -6.45
CA GLU A 359 6.32 25.62 -5.76
C GLU A 359 5.82 26.06 -4.38
N GLN A 360 6.76 26.47 -3.53
CA GLN A 360 6.48 27.23 -2.31
C GLN A 360 7.19 28.58 -2.41
N SER A 361 6.42 29.66 -2.57
CA SER A 361 6.97 31.02 -2.79
C SER A 361 7.71 31.60 -1.58
N GLY A 362 7.60 30.97 -0.40
CA GLY A 362 8.28 31.34 0.84
C GLY A 362 7.89 30.38 1.97
N LEU A 363 8.68 30.32 3.03
CA LEU A 363 8.59 29.28 4.09
C LEU A 363 7.18 29.12 4.71
N ASN A 364 6.44 30.22 4.87
CA ASN A 364 5.10 30.23 5.44
C ASN A 364 3.98 30.25 4.38
N SER A 365 4.33 30.25 3.08
CA SER A 365 3.35 30.20 1.99
C SER A 365 2.79 28.79 1.82
N ASN A 366 1.58 28.69 1.27
CA ASN A 366 1.06 27.41 0.78
C ASN A 366 1.81 26.97 -0.49
N TRP A 367 1.82 25.66 -0.72
CA TRP A 367 2.34 25.06 -1.96
C TRP A 367 1.30 25.17 -3.08
N LEU A 368 1.71 25.70 -4.24
CA LEU A 368 0.82 26.06 -5.36
C LEU A 368 1.43 25.61 -6.71
N PRO A 369 0.63 25.47 -7.77
CA PRO A 369 1.14 25.26 -9.12
C PRO A 369 1.97 26.44 -9.62
N VAL A 370 3.14 26.13 -10.18
CA VAL A 370 3.99 27.07 -10.92
C VAL A 370 3.25 27.53 -12.17
N ASN A 371 3.28 28.84 -12.44
CA ASN A 371 2.78 29.38 -13.70
C ASN A 371 3.60 28.82 -14.90
N PRO A 372 2.97 28.23 -15.94
CA PRO A 372 3.69 27.72 -17.11
C PRO A 372 4.65 28.69 -17.78
N LEU A 373 4.41 30.01 -17.69
CA LEU A 373 5.30 31.06 -18.22
C LEU A 373 6.64 31.17 -17.48
N ASN A 374 6.74 30.61 -16.26
CA ASN A 374 7.97 30.58 -15.47
C ASN A 374 8.82 29.33 -15.75
N VAL A 375 8.28 28.34 -16.49
CA VAL A 375 9.00 27.10 -16.81
C VAL A 375 10.02 27.37 -17.92
N PRO A 376 11.32 27.10 -17.70
CA PRO A 376 12.35 27.38 -18.69
C PRO A 376 12.35 26.38 -19.86
N ASP A 377 12.89 26.81 -20.99
CA ASP A 377 13.19 25.98 -22.16
C ASP A 377 14.70 25.68 -22.21
N PRO A 378 15.16 24.42 -22.33
CA PRO A 378 14.36 23.19 -22.38
C PRO A 378 13.67 22.87 -21.06
N ARG A 379 12.51 22.19 -21.15
CA ARG A 379 11.66 21.80 -20.02
C ARG A 379 12.44 20.94 -19.01
N PRO A 380 12.44 21.29 -17.71
CA PRO A 380 13.01 20.45 -16.66
C PRO A 380 12.48 19.00 -16.68
N GLY A 381 13.37 18.02 -16.52
CA GLY A 381 12.99 16.60 -16.44
C GLY A 381 12.79 15.86 -17.77
N SER A 382 12.94 16.52 -18.93
CA SER A 382 13.02 15.83 -20.22
C SER A 382 14.41 15.21 -20.47
N CYS A 383 14.47 14.11 -21.22
CA CYS A 383 15.73 13.44 -21.54
C CYS A 383 16.45 14.10 -22.72
N HIS A 384 17.76 14.31 -22.59
CA HIS A 384 18.61 14.94 -23.61
C HIS A 384 19.84 14.08 -23.90
N ASN A 385 20.31 14.12 -25.15
CA ASN A 385 21.51 13.39 -25.60
C ASN A 385 22.78 13.76 -24.80
N ASP A 386 22.85 14.97 -24.26
CA ASP A 386 23.92 15.39 -23.34
C ASP A 386 23.40 16.43 -22.33
N SER A 387 23.05 16.00 -21.11
CA SER A 387 22.57 16.87 -20.03
C SER A 387 23.59 17.94 -19.59
N ARG A 388 24.88 17.78 -19.94
CA ARG A 388 25.96 18.70 -19.57
C ARG A 388 25.90 20.03 -20.35
N THR A 389 25.08 20.11 -21.41
CA THR A 389 24.83 21.33 -22.18
C THR A 389 23.58 22.11 -21.73
N LEU A 390 22.85 21.60 -20.73
CA LEU A 390 21.64 22.25 -20.22
C LEU A 390 21.94 23.63 -19.61
N PRO A 391 21.10 24.65 -19.84
CA PRO A 391 21.26 25.97 -19.24
C PRO A 391 21.18 25.91 -17.71
N ASP A 392 22.01 26.70 -17.03
CA ASP A 392 21.97 26.85 -15.56
C ASP A 392 20.57 27.31 -15.07
N LEU A 393 19.78 28.00 -15.90
CA LEU A 393 18.40 28.37 -15.58
C LEU A 393 17.50 27.13 -15.37
N THR A 394 17.48 26.20 -16.32
CA THR A 394 16.73 24.93 -16.24
C THR A 394 17.16 24.11 -15.04
N LEU A 395 18.46 24.09 -14.74
CA LEU A 395 19.02 23.29 -13.65
C LEU A 395 18.74 23.88 -12.26
N ASN A 396 18.84 25.20 -12.11
CA ASN A 396 18.45 25.89 -10.87
C ASN A 396 16.94 25.78 -10.63
N PHE A 397 16.12 25.91 -11.68
CA PHE A 397 14.67 25.65 -11.58
C PHE A 397 14.39 24.21 -11.12
N LYS A 398 15.01 23.21 -11.75
CA LYS A 398 14.83 21.79 -11.41
C LYS A 398 15.23 21.47 -9.96
N LYS A 399 16.20 22.20 -9.40
CA LYS A 399 16.63 22.00 -8.01
C LYS A 399 15.55 22.40 -7.00
N THR A 400 14.80 23.47 -7.26
CA THR A 400 13.69 23.90 -6.41
C THR A 400 12.36 23.23 -6.75
N HIS A 401 12.16 22.86 -8.02
CA HIS A 401 10.89 22.33 -8.56
C HIS A 401 11.03 20.86 -8.97
N SER A 402 11.28 19.98 -7.99
CA SER A 402 11.32 18.53 -8.23
C SER A 402 9.97 17.82 -8.05
N LEU A 403 8.97 18.51 -7.51
CA LEU A 403 7.62 17.98 -7.23
C LEU A 403 6.62 18.48 -8.29
N MET A 404 5.80 17.58 -8.83
CA MET A 404 4.64 17.93 -9.67
C MET A 404 3.44 18.36 -8.82
N ASP A 405 2.61 19.25 -9.33
CA ASP A 405 1.38 19.71 -8.66
C ASP A 405 0.27 18.66 -8.72
N GLU A 406 0.11 18.05 -9.91
CA GLU A 406 -0.89 17.03 -10.23
C GLU A 406 -0.53 15.65 -9.63
N THR A 407 -1.54 14.94 -9.14
CA THR A 407 -1.42 13.58 -8.58
C THR A 407 -1.76 12.52 -9.60
N VAL A 408 -1.03 11.41 -9.65
CA VAL A 408 -1.38 10.27 -10.52
C VAL A 408 -2.66 9.60 -10.00
N PRO A 409 -3.76 9.56 -10.78
CA PRO A 409 -5.00 8.88 -10.39
C PRO A 409 -4.87 7.36 -10.46
N ALA A 410 -5.70 6.64 -9.71
CA ALA A 410 -5.87 5.20 -9.90
C ALA A 410 -6.66 4.93 -11.19
N PHE A 411 -6.16 4.02 -12.04
CA PHE A 411 -6.62 3.74 -13.41
C PHE A 411 -8.13 3.44 -13.53
N PHE A 412 -8.69 2.71 -12.56
CA PHE A 412 -10.12 2.37 -12.53
C PHE A 412 -11.00 3.41 -11.81
N GLY A 413 -10.43 4.54 -11.35
CA GLY A 413 -11.12 5.56 -10.54
C GLY A 413 -11.33 5.18 -9.05
N SER A 414 -11.01 3.95 -8.66
CA SER A 414 -11.06 3.46 -7.28
C SER A 414 -9.99 2.36 -7.06
N PRO A 415 -9.74 1.94 -5.81
CA PRO A 415 -8.97 0.74 -5.51
C PRO A 415 -9.68 -0.51 -6.05
N ILE A 416 -8.90 -1.54 -6.36
CA ILE A 416 -9.33 -2.84 -6.90
C ILE A 416 -9.81 -3.77 -5.78
N LEU A 417 -9.18 -3.71 -4.61
CA LEU A 417 -9.57 -4.40 -3.40
C LEU A 417 -9.25 -3.50 -2.20
N THR A 418 -10.14 -3.45 -1.22
CA THR A 418 -9.92 -2.84 0.09
C THR A 418 -10.21 -3.85 1.19
N ARG A 419 -9.36 -3.89 2.21
CA ARG A 419 -9.66 -4.52 3.51
C ARG A 419 -9.45 -3.48 4.61
N VAL A 420 -10.49 -3.22 5.42
CA VAL A 420 -10.49 -2.21 6.50
C VAL A 420 -11.04 -2.83 7.77
N SER A 421 -10.48 -2.44 8.92
CA SER A 421 -10.77 -3.02 10.24
C SER A 421 -10.47 -4.53 10.33
N THR A 422 -9.55 -5.03 9.49
CA THR A 422 -8.96 -6.37 9.60
C THR A 422 -7.80 -6.39 10.61
N MET A 423 -7.53 -7.55 11.22
CA MET A 423 -6.36 -7.72 12.09
C MET A 423 -5.04 -7.60 11.33
N TYR A 424 -5.04 -7.96 10.04
CA TYR A 424 -3.89 -7.92 9.15
C TYR A 424 -3.89 -6.72 8.20
N ARG A 425 -2.70 -6.34 7.75
CA ARG A 425 -2.44 -5.43 6.62
C ARG A 425 -1.81 -6.17 5.44
N PHE A 426 -1.94 -5.62 4.24
CA PHE A 426 -1.26 -6.13 3.05
C PHE A 426 0.22 -5.72 3.02
N THR A 427 1.11 -6.61 2.58
CA THR A 427 2.57 -6.41 2.56
C THR A 427 3.17 -6.49 1.16
N ALA A 428 3.01 -7.62 0.48
CA ALA A 428 3.60 -7.95 -0.81
C ALA A 428 2.53 -8.21 -1.88
N ILE A 429 2.87 -8.03 -3.16
CA ILE A 429 1.97 -8.27 -4.30
C ILE A 429 2.70 -8.94 -5.46
N ALA A 430 2.04 -9.91 -6.09
CA ALA A 430 2.41 -10.45 -7.39
C ALA A 430 1.17 -10.54 -8.29
N VAL A 431 1.35 -10.44 -9.60
CA VAL A 431 0.25 -10.41 -10.58
C VAL A 431 0.59 -11.34 -11.74
N ASP A 432 -0.30 -12.27 -12.05
CA ASP A 432 -0.22 -13.14 -13.23
C ASP A 432 -1.10 -12.53 -14.35
N PRO A 433 -0.51 -12.00 -15.43
CA PRO A 433 -1.22 -11.12 -16.34
C PRO A 433 -2.01 -11.87 -17.42
N GLN A 434 -3.15 -11.29 -17.80
CA GLN A 434 -3.92 -11.58 -19.01
C GLN A 434 -4.28 -13.06 -19.22
N ILE A 435 -4.71 -13.73 -18.14
CA ILE A 435 -5.19 -15.11 -18.18
C ILE A 435 -6.44 -15.22 -19.04
N LYS A 436 -6.34 -16.01 -20.11
CA LYS A 436 -7.37 -16.17 -21.15
C LYS A 436 -8.46 -17.13 -20.67
N THR A 437 -9.70 -16.66 -20.64
CA THR A 437 -10.88 -17.51 -20.40
C THR A 437 -11.28 -18.25 -21.68
N PRO A 438 -12.12 -19.31 -21.59
CA PRO A 438 -12.68 -19.97 -22.76
C PRO A 438 -13.42 -19.03 -23.74
N GLY A 439 -14.03 -17.96 -23.22
CA GLY A 439 -14.68 -16.91 -24.02
C GLY A 439 -13.75 -15.79 -24.48
N GLY A 440 -12.44 -16.04 -24.57
CA GLY A 440 -11.44 -15.12 -25.13
C GLY A 440 -11.14 -13.85 -24.32
N LYS A 441 -11.88 -13.59 -23.23
CA LYS A 441 -11.63 -12.48 -22.30
C LYS A 441 -10.36 -12.73 -21.49
N THR A 442 -9.60 -11.68 -21.21
CA THR A 442 -8.39 -11.73 -20.38
C THR A 442 -8.60 -11.03 -19.03
N TYR A 443 -8.04 -11.61 -17.97
CA TYR A 443 -8.06 -11.02 -16.62
C TYR A 443 -6.66 -11.13 -15.99
N ASP A 444 -6.28 -10.13 -15.20
CA ASP A 444 -5.08 -10.16 -14.38
C ASP A 444 -5.43 -10.74 -13.01
N VAL A 445 -4.71 -11.79 -12.59
CA VAL A 445 -4.93 -12.43 -11.27
C VAL A 445 -3.92 -11.87 -10.28
N ILE A 446 -4.42 -11.24 -9.22
CA ILE A 446 -3.62 -10.56 -8.21
C ILE A 446 -3.51 -11.44 -6.97
N PHE A 447 -2.29 -11.72 -6.54
CA PHE A 447 -1.98 -12.38 -5.28
C PHE A 447 -1.38 -11.34 -4.32
N VAL A 448 -2.01 -11.13 -3.16
CA VAL A 448 -1.55 -10.19 -2.14
C VAL A 448 -1.24 -10.93 -0.83
N GLY A 449 -0.04 -10.70 -0.29
CA GLY A 449 0.41 -11.26 0.97
C GLY A 449 0.07 -10.33 2.15
N THR A 450 0.05 -10.89 3.35
CA THR A 450 -0.24 -10.15 4.60
C THR A 450 0.91 -10.20 5.60
N ASP A 451 0.82 -9.35 6.62
CA ASP A 451 1.66 -9.38 7.82
C ASP A 451 1.36 -10.57 8.76
N HIS A 452 0.30 -11.35 8.50
CA HIS A 452 -0.14 -12.52 9.28
C HIS A 452 -0.10 -13.84 8.48
N GLY A 453 0.80 -14.00 7.51
CA GLY A 453 1.01 -15.25 6.78
C GLY A 453 -0.10 -15.68 5.81
N LYS A 454 -1.18 -14.89 5.68
CA LYS A 454 -2.29 -15.15 4.75
C LYS A 454 -2.03 -14.55 3.38
N ILE A 455 -2.58 -15.20 2.34
CA ILE A 455 -2.54 -14.74 0.95
C ILE A 455 -3.98 -14.63 0.43
N LEU A 456 -4.32 -13.48 -0.15
CA LEU A 456 -5.60 -13.31 -0.84
C LEU A 456 -5.36 -13.33 -2.35
N LYS A 457 -6.15 -14.12 -3.07
CA LYS A 457 -6.20 -14.18 -4.53
C LYS A 457 -7.43 -13.42 -5.00
N THR A 458 -7.25 -12.40 -5.83
CA THR A 458 -8.33 -11.48 -6.22
C THR A 458 -8.26 -11.08 -7.70
N VAL A 459 -9.42 -10.77 -8.29
CA VAL A 459 -9.57 -10.26 -9.66
C VAL A 459 -10.54 -9.07 -9.69
N ASN A 460 -10.38 -8.17 -10.67
CA ASN A 460 -11.46 -7.25 -11.04
C ASN A 460 -12.33 -7.94 -12.10
N ALA A 461 -13.53 -8.36 -11.72
CA ALA A 461 -14.41 -9.15 -12.58
C ALA A 461 -14.95 -8.40 -13.80
N GLU A 462 -14.81 -7.06 -13.86
CA GLU A 462 -15.23 -6.24 -15.00
C GLU A 462 -14.07 -5.69 -15.85
N SER A 463 -12.81 -5.96 -15.50
CA SER A 463 -11.66 -5.40 -16.23
C SER A 463 -11.60 -5.79 -17.71
N ALA A 464 -12.12 -6.97 -18.06
CA ALA A 464 -12.18 -7.44 -19.44
C ALA A 464 -13.19 -6.67 -20.30
N ASP A 465 -14.23 -6.08 -19.69
CA ASP A 465 -15.31 -5.37 -20.39
C ASP A 465 -15.22 -3.84 -20.23
N SER A 466 -14.67 -3.35 -19.10
CA SER A 466 -14.62 -1.94 -18.73
C SER A 466 -13.30 -1.56 -18.07
N ASN A 467 -12.77 -0.38 -18.42
CA ASN A 467 -11.65 0.25 -17.73
C ASN A 467 -12.09 1.30 -16.68
N LYS A 468 -13.39 1.46 -16.42
CA LYS A 468 -13.96 2.50 -15.52
C LYS A 468 -14.73 1.96 -14.32
N LYS A 469 -14.73 0.64 -14.11
CA LYS A 469 -15.46 0.01 -13.01
C LYS A 469 -14.64 -1.09 -12.36
N VAL A 470 -14.75 -1.15 -11.04
CA VAL A 470 -14.21 -2.23 -10.21
C VAL A 470 -15.37 -3.08 -9.73
N THR A 471 -15.24 -4.39 -9.89
CA THR A 471 -16.08 -5.38 -9.20
C THR A 471 -15.14 -6.43 -8.62
N SER A 472 -14.74 -6.19 -7.37
CA SER A 472 -13.73 -6.97 -6.65
C SER A 472 -14.25 -8.38 -6.36
N VAL A 473 -13.52 -9.41 -6.78
CA VAL A 473 -13.80 -10.81 -6.44
C VAL A 473 -12.60 -11.41 -5.74
N VAL A 474 -12.75 -11.71 -4.45
CA VAL A 474 -11.75 -12.47 -3.68
C VAL A 474 -12.06 -13.96 -3.85
N ILE A 475 -11.20 -14.65 -4.60
CA ILE A 475 -11.38 -16.06 -4.99
C ILE A 475 -10.99 -16.98 -3.81
N GLU A 476 -9.73 -16.87 -3.36
CA GLU A 476 -9.18 -17.66 -2.25
C GLU A 476 -8.60 -16.71 -1.17
N GLU A 477 -8.85 -17.02 0.11
CA GLU A 477 -8.06 -16.52 1.23
C GLU A 477 -7.34 -17.74 1.85
N ILE A 478 -6.03 -17.81 1.62
CA ILE A 478 -5.17 -18.98 1.90
C ILE A 478 -4.37 -18.70 3.18
N ASP A 479 -4.49 -19.56 4.17
CA ASP A 479 -3.53 -19.67 5.27
C ASP A 479 -2.31 -20.45 4.77
N ALA A 480 -1.26 -19.73 4.40
CA ALA A 480 -0.06 -20.33 3.81
C ALA A 480 0.99 -20.76 4.86
N LEU A 481 0.94 -20.17 6.05
CA LEU A 481 1.91 -20.36 7.13
C LEU A 481 1.17 -20.70 8.44
N GLN A 482 1.68 -21.69 9.17
CA GLN A 482 1.13 -22.07 10.48
C GLN A 482 1.53 -21.09 11.60
N THR A 483 2.58 -20.30 11.36
CA THR A 483 3.00 -19.14 12.14
C THR A 483 2.48 -17.86 11.50
N ASN A 484 2.03 -16.88 12.31
CA ASN A 484 1.61 -15.55 11.85
C ASN A 484 2.83 -14.70 11.43
N GLU A 485 3.56 -15.14 10.42
CA GLU A 485 4.77 -14.47 9.91
C GLU A 485 4.46 -13.51 8.76
N PRO A 486 5.13 -12.35 8.70
CA PRO A 486 4.91 -11.39 7.61
C PRO A 486 5.50 -11.90 6.30
N ILE A 487 4.66 -11.95 5.26
CA ILE A 487 5.12 -12.23 3.90
C ILE A 487 5.92 -11.02 3.42
N ARG A 488 7.20 -11.24 3.09
CA ARG A 488 8.15 -10.21 2.63
C ARG A 488 8.12 -10.01 1.12
N THR A 489 7.99 -11.10 0.37
CA THR A 489 8.00 -11.08 -1.10
C THR A 489 7.08 -12.17 -1.63
N LEU A 490 6.40 -11.86 -2.74
CA LEU A 490 5.69 -12.80 -3.60
C LEU A 490 6.30 -12.72 -4.99
N GLU A 491 6.48 -13.86 -5.66
CA GLU A 491 6.92 -13.91 -7.06
C GLU A 491 6.24 -15.06 -7.78
N ILE A 492 5.89 -14.89 -9.07
CA ILE A 492 5.15 -15.89 -9.84
C ILE A 492 6.06 -16.55 -10.86
N VAL A 493 6.23 -17.86 -10.74
CA VAL A 493 7.16 -18.65 -11.56
C VAL A 493 6.43 -19.63 -12.46
N ARG A 494 6.88 -19.70 -13.71
CA ARG A 494 6.40 -20.58 -14.77
C ARG A 494 7.62 -21.24 -15.43
N THR A 495 7.65 -22.57 -15.45
CA THR A 495 8.76 -23.39 -15.97
C THR A 495 8.71 -23.60 -17.48
N THR A 496 7.54 -23.40 -18.10
CA THR A 496 7.35 -23.40 -19.55
C THR A 496 6.78 -22.08 -20.05
N GLN A 497 7.21 -21.64 -21.24
CA GLN A 497 6.64 -20.49 -21.93
C GLN A 497 5.30 -20.86 -22.58
N TYR A 498 4.35 -19.91 -22.54
CA TYR A 498 2.92 -20.11 -22.81
C TYR A 498 2.59 -20.75 -24.17
N ASP A 499 3.44 -20.53 -25.18
CA ASP A 499 3.13 -20.82 -26.59
C ASP A 499 3.66 -22.18 -27.09
N THR A 500 4.41 -22.95 -26.29
CA THR A 500 4.95 -24.27 -26.70
C THR A 500 4.86 -25.35 -25.60
N PRO A 501 3.68 -25.98 -25.39
CA PRO A 501 3.59 -27.19 -24.55
C PRO A 501 4.31 -28.36 -25.24
N LYS A 502 5.34 -28.92 -24.59
CA LYS A 502 6.17 -29.99 -25.19
C LYS A 502 5.47 -31.36 -25.24
N ASP A 503 4.67 -31.68 -24.22
CA ASP A 503 4.02 -33.00 -24.06
C ASP A 503 2.49 -32.90 -23.85
N GLY A 504 1.88 -31.76 -24.21
CA GLY A 504 0.46 -31.49 -23.94
C GLY A 504 0.10 -31.23 -22.48
N SER A 505 0.98 -31.55 -21.53
CA SER A 505 0.95 -31.00 -20.17
C SER A 505 1.37 -29.53 -20.22
N TYR A 506 0.48 -28.65 -19.80
CA TYR A 506 0.83 -27.27 -19.43
C TYR A 506 1.42 -27.27 -18.02
N ASP A 507 2.21 -26.25 -17.70
CA ASP A 507 2.60 -25.95 -16.32
C ASP A 507 1.49 -25.13 -15.64
N ASP A 508 0.93 -25.66 -14.56
CA ASP A 508 -0.01 -24.95 -13.66
C ASP A 508 0.59 -23.62 -13.14
N GLY A 509 1.92 -23.53 -13.07
CA GLY A 509 2.64 -22.41 -12.48
C GLY A 509 2.59 -22.40 -10.95
N LYS A 510 3.48 -21.62 -10.33
CA LYS A 510 3.57 -21.53 -8.87
C LYS A 510 3.71 -20.08 -8.39
N LEU A 511 3.11 -19.80 -7.24
CA LEU A 511 3.42 -18.63 -6.43
C LEU A 511 4.53 -19.00 -5.44
N ILE A 512 5.66 -18.32 -5.53
CA ILE A 512 6.72 -18.32 -4.51
C ILE A 512 6.33 -17.31 -3.43
N ILE A 513 6.49 -17.73 -2.17
CA ILE A 513 6.14 -16.97 -0.98
C ILE A 513 7.38 -16.93 -0.10
N VAL A 514 7.82 -15.74 0.32
CA VAL A 514 9.03 -15.57 1.13
C VAL A 514 8.69 -14.89 2.45
N THR A 515 9.04 -15.51 3.57
CA THR A 515 9.03 -14.92 4.92
C THR A 515 10.45 -14.75 5.46
N ASP A 516 10.58 -14.22 6.67
CA ASP A 516 11.89 -14.14 7.34
C ASP A 516 12.49 -15.52 7.69
N THR A 517 11.70 -16.62 7.68
CA THR A 517 12.15 -17.96 8.11
C THR A 517 12.15 -19.00 7.00
N THR A 518 11.26 -18.89 6.00
CA THR A 518 11.02 -19.93 5.00
C THR A 518 10.67 -19.39 3.62
N VAL A 519 10.88 -20.23 2.61
CA VAL A 519 10.39 -20.04 1.24
C VAL A 519 9.40 -21.15 0.93
N LEU A 520 8.17 -20.80 0.56
CA LEU A 520 7.15 -21.76 0.15
C LEU A 520 6.84 -21.61 -1.34
N ALA A 521 6.41 -22.69 -1.99
CA ALA A 521 5.82 -22.63 -3.33
C ALA A 521 4.48 -23.37 -3.37
N ILE A 522 3.44 -22.68 -3.83
CA ILE A 522 2.07 -23.19 -3.96
C ILE A 522 1.58 -23.09 -5.41
N LYS A 523 0.59 -23.90 -5.80
CA LYS A 523 -0.07 -23.75 -7.11
C LYS A 523 -0.86 -22.43 -7.19
N LEU A 524 -0.93 -21.85 -8.39
CA LEU A 524 -1.71 -20.64 -8.68
C LEU A 524 -3.23 -20.86 -8.61
N HIS A 525 -3.70 -22.11 -8.74
CA HIS A 525 -5.12 -22.47 -8.75
C HIS A 525 -5.41 -23.86 -8.17
N ARG A 526 -6.67 -24.08 -7.75
CA ARG A 526 -7.14 -25.34 -7.15
C ARG A 526 -8.35 -25.94 -7.88
N CYS A 527 -8.51 -25.65 -9.17
CA CYS A 527 -9.64 -26.09 -10.01
C CYS A 527 -9.93 -27.59 -9.93
N SER A 528 -8.89 -28.42 -9.83
CA SER A 528 -8.98 -29.88 -9.77
C SER A 528 -9.29 -30.44 -8.37
N SER A 529 -9.74 -29.60 -7.42
CA SER A 529 -10.12 -30.05 -6.07
C SER A 529 -11.33 -30.97 -6.10
N GLU A 530 -11.25 -32.10 -5.39
CA GLU A 530 -12.35 -33.09 -5.30
C GLU A 530 -13.64 -32.53 -4.69
N LYS A 531 -13.58 -31.37 -4.04
CA LYS A 531 -14.74 -30.65 -3.48
C LYS A 531 -15.58 -29.91 -4.52
N ILE A 532 -15.05 -29.66 -5.72
CA ILE A 532 -15.77 -28.93 -6.78
C ILE A 532 -16.52 -29.96 -7.64
N THR A 533 -17.72 -30.31 -7.20
CA THR A 533 -18.48 -31.45 -7.75
C THR A 533 -19.48 -31.07 -8.84
N SER A 534 -19.82 -29.79 -8.96
CA SER A 534 -20.85 -29.28 -9.87
C SER A 534 -20.39 -28.12 -10.74
N CYS A 535 -21.06 -27.98 -11.89
CA CYS A 535 -20.93 -26.86 -12.82
C CYS A 535 -21.11 -25.50 -12.11
N SER A 536 -22.15 -25.40 -11.28
CA SER A 536 -22.45 -24.21 -10.47
C SER A 536 -21.34 -23.85 -9.49
N GLU A 537 -20.75 -24.81 -8.78
CA GLU A 537 -19.63 -24.54 -7.86
C GLU A 537 -18.39 -24.05 -8.62
N CYS A 538 -18.02 -24.73 -9.72
CA CYS A 538 -16.86 -24.37 -10.53
C CYS A 538 -16.97 -22.95 -11.11
N VAL A 539 -18.15 -22.55 -11.58
CA VAL A 539 -18.40 -21.20 -12.12
C VAL A 539 -18.50 -20.15 -11.00
N ALA A 540 -19.11 -20.47 -9.85
CA ALA A 540 -19.29 -19.55 -8.73
C ALA A 540 -17.98 -19.13 -8.04
N LEU A 541 -16.88 -19.88 -8.24
CA LEU A 541 -15.53 -19.47 -7.83
C LEU A 541 -15.07 -18.18 -8.54
N GLN A 542 -15.56 -17.91 -9.75
CA GLN A 542 -15.15 -16.78 -10.60
C GLN A 542 -13.63 -16.72 -10.89
N ASP A 543 -12.93 -17.85 -10.77
CA ASP A 543 -11.49 -17.96 -11.02
C ASP A 543 -11.18 -18.05 -12.52
N PRO A 544 -10.42 -17.10 -13.12
CA PRO A 544 -10.03 -17.16 -14.54
C PRO A 544 -9.30 -18.44 -14.93
N TYR A 545 -8.60 -19.11 -14.00
CA TYR A 545 -7.95 -20.39 -14.30
C TYR A 545 -8.92 -21.58 -14.37
N CYS A 546 -10.13 -21.49 -13.83
CA CYS A 546 -11.01 -22.65 -13.63
C CYS A 546 -12.28 -22.61 -14.50
N ALA A 547 -12.50 -23.64 -15.30
CA ALA A 547 -13.71 -23.78 -16.12
C ALA A 547 -14.27 -25.21 -16.06
N TRP A 548 -15.58 -25.35 -16.21
CA TRP A 548 -16.26 -26.65 -16.15
C TRP A 548 -16.22 -27.36 -17.50
N ASP A 549 -15.53 -28.51 -17.56
CA ASP A 549 -15.47 -29.40 -18.72
C ASP A 549 -16.79 -30.16 -18.84
N LYS A 550 -17.59 -29.80 -19.86
CA LYS A 550 -18.89 -30.41 -20.16
C LYS A 550 -18.80 -31.90 -20.51
N ILE A 551 -17.68 -32.33 -21.11
CA ILE A 551 -17.51 -33.69 -21.65
C ILE A 551 -17.07 -34.64 -20.54
N VAL A 552 -16.18 -34.19 -19.65
CA VAL A 552 -15.63 -34.98 -18.54
C VAL A 552 -16.46 -34.83 -17.26
N GLY A 553 -17.28 -33.78 -17.16
CA GLY A 553 -18.12 -33.52 -16.00
C GLY A 553 -17.31 -33.14 -14.75
N LYS A 554 -16.25 -32.34 -14.92
CA LYS A 554 -15.37 -31.88 -13.84
C LYS A 554 -14.89 -30.44 -14.09
N CYS A 555 -14.55 -29.73 -13.02
CA CYS A 555 -13.81 -28.48 -13.10
C CYS A 555 -12.36 -28.77 -13.55
N ARG A 556 -11.84 -28.01 -14.51
CA ARG A 556 -10.47 -28.13 -15.05
C ARG A 556 -9.74 -26.79 -15.01
N SER A 557 -8.41 -26.87 -14.97
CA SER A 557 -7.51 -25.73 -15.08
C SER A 557 -7.25 -25.29 -16.53
N HIS A 558 -6.87 -24.02 -16.64
CA HIS A 558 -6.34 -23.39 -17.85
C HIS A 558 -5.22 -24.23 -18.47
N GLY A 559 -5.25 -24.41 -19.80
CA GLY A 559 -4.33 -25.30 -20.52
C GLY A 559 -4.91 -26.68 -20.82
N ALA A 560 -6.15 -26.98 -20.40
CA ALA A 560 -6.86 -28.15 -20.92
C ALA A 560 -6.95 -28.09 -22.47
N PRO A 561 -6.83 -29.22 -23.18
CA PRO A 561 -7.03 -29.25 -24.63
C PRO A 561 -8.39 -28.65 -25.01
N ARG A 562 -8.41 -27.81 -26.06
CA ARG A 562 -9.59 -27.04 -26.52
C ARG A 562 -10.11 -25.99 -25.52
N TRP A 563 -9.26 -25.46 -24.62
CA TRP A 563 -9.65 -24.43 -23.64
C TRP A 563 -10.44 -23.25 -24.23
N SER A 564 -10.14 -22.80 -25.45
CA SER A 564 -10.82 -21.70 -26.15
C SER A 564 -12.18 -22.07 -26.80
N GLU A 565 -12.74 -23.24 -26.51
CA GLU A 565 -14.07 -23.65 -27.00
C GLU A 565 -15.14 -23.46 -25.93
N GLU A 566 -15.85 -22.32 -25.96
CA GLU A 566 -17.02 -22.01 -25.10
C GLU A 566 -18.09 -23.13 -25.08
N ASN A 567 -18.19 -23.90 -26.17
CA ASN A 567 -19.12 -25.03 -26.30
C ASN A 567 -18.74 -26.23 -25.40
N VAL A 568 -17.48 -26.31 -24.96
CA VAL A 568 -16.88 -27.38 -24.15
C VAL A 568 -16.64 -26.94 -22.71
N PHE A 569 -16.18 -25.71 -22.50
CA PHE A 569 -15.79 -25.17 -21.20
C PHE A 569 -16.71 -24.03 -20.75
N TYR A 570 -17.40 -24.23 -19.63
CA TYR A 570 -18.29 -23.23 -19.03
C TYR A 570 -17.59 -22.44 -17.92
N GLN A 571 -17.56 -21.12 -18.05
CA GLN A 571 -16.96 -20.18 -17.09
C GLN A 571 -17.68 -18.83 -17.16
N SER A 572 -17.77 -18.11 -16.03
CA SER A 572 -18.23 -16.72 -16.01
C SER A 572 -17.57 -15.93 -14.87
N VAL A 573 -16.41 -15.34 -15.14
CA VAL A 573 -15.69 -14.50 -14.16
C VAL A 573 -16.51 -13.26 -13.78
N ALA A 574 -17.22 -12.65 -14.73
CA ALA A 574 -17.97 -11.41 -14.51
C ALA A 574 -19.19 -11.58 -13.58
N THR A 575 -19.93 -12.69 -13.67
CA THR A 575 -21.20 -12.88 -12.92
C THR A 575 -21.17 -14.00 -11.89
N GLY A 576 -20.28 -14.99 -12.01
CA GLY A 576 -20.30 -16.19 -11.17
C GLY A 576 -21.47 -17.15 -11.44
N ASP A 577 -22.22 -16.94 -12.52
CA ASP A 577 -23.28 -17.84 -12.99
C ASP A 577 -23.22 -18.01 -14.52
N HIS A 578 -23.67 -19.16 -15.02
CA HIS A 578 -23.62 -19.52 -16.43
C HIS A 578 -24.84 -20.36 -16.81
N ALA A 579 -25.64 -19.90 -17.77
CA ALA A 579 -26.99 -20.43 -18.06
C ALA A 579 -27.05 -21.92 -18.48
N ALA A 580 -25.93 -22.55 -18.85
CA ALA A 580 -25.85 -23.99 -19.11
C ALA A 580 -25.54 -24.84 -17.87
N CYS A 581 -25.17 -24.24 -16.74
CA CYS A 581 -25.13 -24.92 -15.45
C CYS A 581 -26.54 -24.97 -14.86
N PRO A 582 -27.01 -26.11 -14.32
CA PRO A 582 -28.27 -26.14 -13.60
C PRO A 582 -28.13 -25.32 -12.31
N SER A 583 -28.95 -24.27 -12.15
CA SER A 583 -28.96 -23.44 -10.95
C SER A 583 -29.23 -24.30 -9.72
N GLY A 584 -28.23 -24.45 -8.85
CA GLY A 584 -28.34 -25.26 -7.65
C GLY A 584 -29.44 -24.74 -6.73
N LYS A 585 -30.58 -25.46 -6.66
CA LYS A 585 -31.51 -25.28 -5.56
C LYS A 585 -30.78 -25.67 -4.27
N MET A 586 -30.34 -24.69 -3.48
CA MET A 586 -30.03 -24.93 -2.07
C MET A 586 -31.24 -25.63 -1.45
N ALA A 587 -31.00 -26.76 -0.77
CA ALA A 587 -32.05 -27.60 -0.24
C ALA A 587 -32.76 -26.92 0.93
N LYS A 588 -33.75 -26.08 0.63
CA LYS A 588 -34.89 -25.85 1.52
C LYS A 588 -35.68 -27.16 1.63
N ASP A 589 -35.20 -28.06 2.48
CA ASP A 589 -35.96 -29.06 3.25
C ASP A 589 -35.00 -29.86 4.15
N ALA A 590 -34.55 -29.21 5.22
CA ALA A 590 -33.84 -29.83 6.35
C ALA A 590 -34.58 -29.53 7.66
N ASN A 591 -35.92 -29.62 7.64
CA ASN A 591 -36.78 -29.19 8.75
C ASN A 591 -37.96 -30.15 9.04
N VAL A 592 -37.80 -31.45 8.75
CA VAL A 592 -38.57 -32.55 9.35
C VAL A 592 -37.67 -33.77 9.58
N VAL A 593 -37.29 -34.02 10.84
CA VAL A 593 -37.01 -35.36 11.39
C VAL A 593 -37.66 -35.41 12.77
N GLU A 594 -38.19 -36.56 13.15
CA GLU A 594 -39.23 -36.67 14.18
C GLU A 594 -38.74 -36.60 15.64
N ARG A 595 -39.67 -36.22 16.54
CA ARG A 595 -39.48 -36.27 18.00
C ARG A 595 -39.56 -37.72 18.53
N GLN A 596 -38.43 -38.38 18.71
CA GLN A 596 -38.25 -39.47 19.68
C GLN A 596 -36.82 -39.41 20.25
N GLY A 597 -36.56 -39.54 21.56
CA GLY A 597 -37.46 -39.60 22.71
C GLY A 597 -36.68 -39.28 23.99
N TYR A 598 -37.32 -38.70 24.99
CA TYR A 598 -36.66 -38.17 26.19
C TYR A 598 -36.28 -39.29 27.18
N ARG A 599 -35.03 -39.31 27.65
CA ARG A 599 -34.62 -39.98 28.89
C ARG A 599 -33.51 -39.18 29.58
N ASP A 600 -33.70 -38.95 30.86
CA ASP A 600 -32.83 -38.17 31.71
C ASP A 600 -31.47 -38.86 31.99
N LEU A 601 -30.46 -38.04 32.24
CA LEU A 601 -29.27 -38.42 33.00
C LEU A 601 -29.11 -37.44 34.16
N GLU A 602 -28.96 -38.02 35.34
CA GLU A 602 -29.07 -37.35 36.63
C GLU A 602 -27.72 -36.77 37.09
N TYR A 603 -27.75 -35.69 37.86
CA TYR A 603 -26.55 -34.95 38.30
C TYR A 603 -26.17 -35.32 39.73
N ASP A 604 -25.05 -36.05 39.91
CA ASP A 604 -24.48 -36.40 41.22
C ASP A 604 -23.18 -35.61 41.51
N PRO A 605 -23.19 -34.64 42.46
CA PRO A 605 -22.07 -33.76 42.72
C PRO A 605 -21.16 -34.23 43.88
N GLN A 606 -20.52 -35.41 43.79
CA GLN A 606 -19.54 -35.85 44.80
C GLN A 606 -18.24 -36.48 44.24
N ARG A 607 -17.15 -35.68 44.21
CA ARG A 607 -15.78 -36.07 44.66
C ARG A 607 -14.83 -34.86 44.72
N PRO A 608 -13.82 -34.85 45.63
CA PRO A 608 -12.99 -33.67 45.90
C PRO A 608 -11.71 -33.58 45.07
N PHE A 609 -11.14 -32.38 45.01
CA PHE A 609 -9.79 -32.08 44.49
C PHE A 609 -8.68 -32.82 45.23
N ARG A 610 -7.60 -33.21 44.50
CA ARG A 610 -6.24 -33.23 45.06
C ARG A 610 -5.12 -33.22 44.00
N ASP A 611 -4.30 -32.19 44.07
CA ASP A 611 -2.85 -32.03 43.83
C ASP A 611 -2.09 -32.73 42.67
N GLN A 612 -1.12 -31.96 42.15
CA GLN A 612 -0.09 -32.22 41.13
C GLN A 612 0.96 -33.32 41.52
N PRO A 613 1.87 -33.80 40.62
CA PRO A 613 2.49 -33.08 39.48
C PRO A 613 2.68 -33.87 38.17
N ALA A 614 3.41 -33.26 37.23
CA ALA A 614 3.65 -33.76 35.87
C ALA A 614 4.88 -34.67 35.73
N ASP A 615 4.83 -35.60 34.77
CA ASP A 615 5.96 -35.91 33.88
C ASP A 615 5.46 -36.48 32.53
N LYS A 616 6.37 -36.66 31.57
CA LYS A 616 6.19 -37.01 30.14
C LYS A 616 5.00 -37.94 29.79
N ILE A 617 4.36 -37.65 28.66
CA ILE A 617 3.76 -38.67 27.79
C ILE A 617 4.51 -38.70 26.45
N GLN A 618 4.81 -39.93 26.03
CA GLN A 618 5.65 -40.30 24.89
C GLN A 618 4.81 -40.35 23.59
N PHE A 619 5.39 -39.91 22.46
CA PHE A 619 4.76 -40.08 21.15
C PHE A 619 4.65 -41.58 20.80
N ASN A 620 3.43 -42.09 20.77
CA ASN A 620 3.09 -43.33 20.07
C ASN A 620 2.34 -42.98 18.78
N SER A 621 2.91 -43.37 17.65
CA SER A 621 2.34 -43.17 16.32
C SER A 621 1.44 -44.35 15.95
N GLU A 622 0.14 -44.11 15.78
CA GLU A 622 -0.72 -44.99 14.97
C GLU A 622 -1.70 -44.20 14.08
N ASN A 623 -1.70 -44.55 12.79
CA ASN A 623 -2.86 -44.57 11.89
C ASN A 623 -3.73 -43.29 11.78
N TYR A 624 -3.18 -42.23 11.17
CA TYR A 624 -4.03 -41.22 10.52
C TYR A 624 -4.52 -41.73 9.16
N ASN A 625 -5.84 -41.88 9.02
CA ASN A 625 -6.48 -42.17 7.74
C ASN A 625 -6.43 -40.96 6.80
N ASP A 626 -6.21 -41.22 5.51
CA ASP A 626 -6.07 -40.20 4.48
C ASP A 626 -7.37 -39.39 4.34
N LYS A 627 -7.28 -38.08 4.55
CA LYS A 627 -8.35 -37.10 4.31
C LYS A 627 -7.74 -35.84 3.71
N GLY A 628 -8.28 -35.40 2.58
CA GLY A 628 -7.90 -34.16 1.91
C GLY A 628 -8.19 -32.90 2.76
N PRO A 629 -7.91 -31.70 2.21
CA PRO A 629 -7.83 -30.46 2.98
C PRO A 629 -9.08 -30.22 3.83
N GLN A 630 -8.88 -29.95 5.12
CA GLN A 630 -9.98 -29.52 5.97
C GLN A 630 -10.43 -28.12 5.55
N ILE A 631 -11.74 -27.93 5.39
CA ILE A 631 -12.33 -26.58 5.43
C ILE A 631 -13.12 -26.58 6.73
N THR A 632 -12.62 -25.82 7.70
CA THR A 632 -13.30 -25.64 8.98
C THR A 632 -14.51 -24.73 8.79
N PRO A 633 -15.74 -25.16 9.14
CA PRO A 633 -16.79 -24.21 9.45
C PRO A 633 -16.41 -23.49 10.75
N ASP A 634 -16.18 -22.18 10.66
CA ASP A 634 -15.97 -21.20 11.73
C ASP A 634 -15.39 -21.72 13.06
N LEU A 635 -14.05 -21.79 13.15
CA LEU A 635 -13.34 -21.72 14.44
C LEU A 635 -12.75 -20.32 14.67
N ILE A 636 -13.59 -19.29 14.46
CA ILE A 636 -13.24 -17.89 14.69
C ILE A 636 -13.37 -17.58 16.18
N ASN A 637 -12.39 -16.86 16.75
CA ASN A 637 -12.43 -16.31 18.10
C ASN A 637 -13.65 -15.39 18.30
N ALA A 638 -14.78 -15.95 18.73
CA ALA A 638 -16.05 -15.31 19.13
C ALA A 638 -16.29 -13.90 18.54
N GLN A 639 -16.24 -13.78 17.21
CA GLN A 639 -16.40 -12.50 16.53
C GLN A 639 -17.89 -12.19 16.40
N TYR A 640 -18.46 -11.64 17.49
CA TYR A 640 -19.87 -11.29 17.62
C TYR A 640 -20.38 -10.59 16.37
N THR A 641 -21.36 -11.19 15.69
CA THR A 641 -22.03 -10.56 14.56
C THR A 641 -22.67 -9.24 15.00
N VAL A 642 -22.80 -8.28 14.08
CA VAL A 642 -23.44 -6.98 14.37
C VAL A 642 -24.84 -7.19 14.96
N GLU A 643 -25.56 -8.22 14.52
CA GLU A 643 -26.85 -8.64 15.09
C GLU A 643 -26.74 -9.01 16.58
N THR A 644 -25.76 -9.84 16.98
CA THR A 644 -25.56 -10.21 18.39
C THR A 644 -25.11 -9.02 19.25
N LEU A 645 -24.27 -8.12 18.70
CA LEU A 645 -23.89 -6.88 19.40
C LEU A 645 -25.10 -5.97 19.61
N VAL A 646 -25.91 -5.74 18.58
CA VAL A 646 -27.11 -4.91 18.64
C VAL A 646 -28.14 -5.50 19.61
N MET A 647 -28.36 -6.82 19.57
CA MET A 647 -29.26 -7.50 20.52
C MET A 647 -28.75 -7.40 21.97
N ALA A 648 -27.44 -7.51 22.21
CA ALA A 648 -26.85 -7.33 23.54
C ALA A 648 -26.98 -5.89 24.05
N VAL A 649 -26.74 -4.88 23.20
CA VAL A 649 -26.88 -3.46 23.55
C VAL A 649 -28.36 -3.10 23.81
N LEU A 650 -29.29 -3.57 22.98
CA LEU A 650 -30.73 -3.37 23.19
C LEU A 650 -31.21 -4.04 24.48
N ALA A 651 -30.80 -5.29 24.75
CA ALA A 651 -31.13 -5.98 25.99
C ALA A 651 -30.56 -5.26 27.22
N GLY A 652 -29.30 -4.80 27.15
CA GLY A 652 -28.66 -4.03 28.21
C GLY A 652 -29.36 -2.69 28.48
N ALA A 653 -29.74 -1.95 27.44
CA ALA A 653 -30.47 -0.70 27.57
C ALA A 653 -31.88 -0.89 28.19
N ILE A 654 -32.62 -1.92 27.74
CA ILE A 654 -33.94 -2.27 28.30
C ILE A 654 -33.81 -2.69 29.76
N PHE A 655 -32.80 -3.50 30.11
CA PHE A 655 -32.54 -3.92 31.48
C PHE A 655 -32.15 -2.73 32.38
N ALA A 656 -31.28 -1.84 31.92
CA ALA A 656 -30.90 -0.62 32.66
C ALA A 656 -32.09 0.31 32.90
N LEU A 657 -32.99 0.47 31.91
CA LEU A 657 -34.23 1.25 32.07
C LEU A 657 -35.20 0.60 33.06
N LEU A 658 -35.36 -0.73 33.02
CA LEU A 658 -36.19 -1.47 33.98
C LEU A 658 -35.64 -1.36 35.41
N VAL A 659 -34.34 -1.58 35.61
CA VAL A 659 -33.69 -1.46 36.93
C VAL A 659 -33.76 -0.02 37.43
N GLY A 660 -33.47 0.97 36.58
CA GLY A 660 -33.57 2.40 36.92
C GLY A 660 -34.99 2.81 37.33
N PHE A 661 -36.01 2.36 36.58
CA PHE A 661 -37.41 2.62 36.91
C PHE A 661 -37.83 1.95 38.24
N ILE A 662 -37.46 0.68 38.45
CA ILE A 662 -37.78 -0.05 39.69
C ILE A 662 -37.09 0.60 40.90
N THR A 663 -35.81 0.94 40.78
CA THR A 663 -35.03 1.57 41.86
C THR A 663 -35.55 2.96 42.17
N GLY A 664 -35.84 3.77 41.14
CA GLY A 664 -36.46 5.09 41.29
C GLY A 664 -37.85 5.02 41.92
N TYR A 665 -38.68 4.05 41.52
CA TYR A 665 -40.00 3.82 42.11
C TYR A 665 -39.93 3.45 43.61
N PHE A 666 -39.03 2.53 43.98
CA PHE A 666 -38.83 2.18 45.39
C PHE A 666 -38.20 3.32 46.21
N CYS A 667 -37.28 4.11 45.63
CA CYS A 667 -36.68 5.25 46.31
C CYS A 667 -37.70 6.36 46.54
N GLY A 668 -38.43 6.78 45.50
CA GLY A 668 -39.50 7.79 45.63
C GLY A 668 -40.60 7.38 46.61
N ARG A 669 -40.93 6.09 46.71
CA ARG A 669 -41.88 5.57 47.70
C ARG A 669 -41.34 5.48 49.13
N ARG A 670 -40.02 5.63 49.32
CA ARG A 670 -39.33 5.63 50.62
C ARG A 670 -38.98 7.05 51.11
N CYS A 671 -38.89 8.02 50.20
CA CYS A 671 -38.70 9.44 50.50
C CYS A 671 -40.02 10.23 50.68
N HIS A 672 -41.19 9.59 50.56
CA HIS A 672 -42.49 10.21 50.80
C HIS A 672 -43.15 9.71 52.09
N LYS A 673 -42.41 9.85 53.19
CA LYS A 673 -42.97 9.84 54.54
C LYS A 673 -42.13 10.74 55.44
N ASP A 674 -42.78 11.25 56.48
CA ASP A 674 -42.18 12.00 57.58
C ASP A 674 -41.66 13.41 57.17
N GLU A 675 -42.61 14.31 56.87
CA GLU A 675 -42.46 15.73 57.22
C GLU A 675 -42.59 15.90 58.75
N ASP A 676 -42.23 17.08 59.27
CA ASP A 676 -42.21 17.49 60.68
C ASP A 676 -41.20 16.78 61.61
N ASP A 677 -39.95 17.30 61.69
CA ASP A 677 -39.50 17.98 62.93
C ASP A 677 -38.14 18.73 62.81
N ASN A 678 -38.10 19.93 63.40
CA ASN A 678 -36.96 20.75 63.93
C ASN A 678 -35.65 21.02 63.13
N LEU A 679 -35.35 22.32 62.99
CA LEU A 679 -34.04 22.98 62.75
C LEU A 679 -33.08 22.82 63.97
N PRO A 680 -31.72 22.89 63.85
CA PRO A 680 -31.00 24.10 63.41
C PRO A 680 -29.63 23.96 62.66
N TYR A 681 -29.08 25.13 62.31
CA TYR A 681 -27.70 25.50 61.85
C TYR A 681 -26.51 24.93 62.69
N PRO A 682 -25.20 25.06 62.31
CA PRO A 682 -24.59 25.87 61.22
C PRO A 682 -23.42 25.25 60.38
N ASP A 683 -22.99 26.04 59.38
CA ASP A 683 -21.68 26.26 58.71
C ASP A 683 -20.38 25.50 59.08
N THR A 684 -19.59 25.13 58.05
CA THR A 684 -18.13 25.35 57.81
C THR A 684 -17.77 24.74 56.43
N GLU A 685 -17.13 25.38 55.44
CA GLU A 685 -15.84 26.09 55.30
C GLU A 685 -14.59 25.22 54.98
N TYR A 686 -13.97 25.47 53.81
CA TYR A 686 -12.53 25.31 53.43
C TYR A 686 -11.85 23.90 53.51
N GLU A 687 -10.80 23.52 52.75
CA GLU A 687 -10.05 24.06 51.58
C GLU A 687 -9.33 22.88 50.83
N TYR A 688 -8.50 23.19 49.82
CA TYR A 688 -7.54 22.35 49.07
C TYR A 688 -8.13 21.40 47.99
N PHE A 689 -7.53 21.25 46.79
CA PHE A 689 -6.31 21.82 46.20
C PHE A 689 -6.57 22.30 44.77
N GLU A 690 -6.21 23.55 44.45
CA GLU A 690 -5.27 23.85 43.36
C GLU A 690 -4.78 25.30 43.46
N GLN A 691 -3.47 25.51 43.60
CA GLN A 691 -2.87 26.84 43.72
C GLN A 691 -1.58 26.88 42.90
N ARG A 692 -1.41 27.97 42.13
CA ARG A 692 -0.27 28.27 41.23
C ARG A 692 -0.36 27.48 39.91
N GLN A 693 -0.16 28.10 38.74
CA GLN A 693 0.45 29.41 38.46
C GLN A 693 -0.34 30.18 37.39
N ASN A 694 -0.80 31.37 37.73
CA ASN A 694 -1.25 32.38 36.76
C ASN A 694 -0.72 33.74 37.22
N VAL A 695 0.04 34.43 36.36
CA VAL A 695 0.70 35.71 36.68
C VAL A 695 0.59 36.65 35.49
N ASN A 696 -0.07 37.79 35.74
CA ASN A 696 -0.10 38.99 34.90
C ASN A 696 -0.82 38.92 33.53
N ARG A 697 -2.15 39.10 33.54
CA ARG A 697 -2.69 40.31 32.89
C ARG A 697 -4.00 40.87 33.47
N ILE A 698 -3.90 42.11 33.91
CA ILE A 698 -4.92 43.10 34.27
C ILE A 698 -4.54 44.33 33.40
N GLN A 699 -5.40 45.11 32.73
CA GLN A 699 -6.87 45.32 32.71
C GLN A 699 -7.28 45.58 31.22
N ALA A 700 -8.51 45.86 30.77
CA ALA A 700 -9.83 46.11 31.38
C ALA A 700 -10.97 45.81 30.36
N GLU A 701 -12.22 45.89 30.82
CA GLU A 701 -13.41 46.28 30.02
C GLU A 701 -14.00 47.56 30.67
N PRO A 702 -14.85 48.41 30.03
CA PRO A 702 -16.24 47.99 29.82
C PRO A 702 -17.07 48.64 28.65
N LYS A 703 -18.15 47.93 28.27
CA LYS A 703 -19.53 48.44 28.05
C LYS A 703 -20.00 49.09 26.73
N LEU A 704 -21.15 48.53 26.30
CA LEU A 704 -22.39 49.11 25.77
C LEU A 704 -22.79 48.91 24.29
N LEU A 705 -23.98 48.31 24.17
CA LEU A 705 -24.88 48.06 23.04
C LEU A 705 -25.52 49.38 22.49
N PRO A 706 -26.19 49.43 21.30
CA PRO A 706 -27.14 48.41 20.81
C PRO A 706 -27.20 48.13 19.29
N GLN A 707 -28.24 47.34 18.93
CA GLN A 707 -28.62 46.80 17.62
C GLN A 707 -29.10 47.87 16.61
N VAL A 708 -29.12 47.51 15.32
CA VAL A 708 -30.35 47.35 14.48
C VAL A 708 -29.98 46.77 13.10
N GLU A 709 -31.00 46.36 12.32
CA GLU A 709 -31.03 45.83 10.94
C GLU A 709 -30.19 46.63 9.89
N GLU A 710 -29.96 46.18 8.65
CA GLU A 710 -30.81 45.37 7.76
C GLU A 710 -30.03 44.56 6.69
N VAL A 711 -30.74 43.76 5.87
CA VAL A 711 -30.21 42.84 4.85
C VAL A 711 -30.27 43.47 3.45
N THR A 712 -29.24 43.27 2.62
CA THR A 712 -29.42 43.21 1.14
C THR A 712 -28.30 42.45 0.43
N TYR A 713 -28.66 41.77 -0.66
CA TYR A 713 -27.74 41.13 -1.60
C TYR A 713 -27.22 42.12 -2.65
N ALA A 714 -26.09 41.82 -3.28
CA ALA A 714 -25.59 42.55 -4.46
C ALA A 714 -25.16 41.56 -5.58
N GLU A 715 -25.70 41.77 -6.78
CA GLU A 715 -25.32 41.08 -8.02
C GLU A 715 -24.17 41.81 -8.76
N PRO A 716 -23.51 41.18 -9.76
CA PRO A 716 -22.30 41.72 -10.38
C PRO A 716 -22.55 42.87 -11.37
N VAL A 717 -21.59 43.78 -11.47
CA VAL A 717 -21.63 44.95 -12.37
C VAL A 717 -21.11 44.61 -13.77
N LEU A 718 -21.86 45.01 -14.80
CA LEU A 718 -21.51 44.84 -16.21
C LEU A 718 -20.67 46.00 -16.79
N LEU A 719 -19.91 45.69 -17.85
CA LEU A 719 -19.05 46.63 -18.60
C LEU A 719 -19.84 47.57 -19.53
N PRO A 720 -19.38 48.83 -19.73
CA PRO A 720 -19.88 49.71 -20.79
C PRO A 720 -18.89 49.91 -21.97
N GLN A 721 -19.46 49.87 -23.19
CA GLN A 721 -18.96 50.37 -24.48
C GLN A 721 -20.22 50.69 -25.34
N PRO A 722 -20.16 51.34 -26.53
CA PRO A 722 -19.01 51.84 -27.30
C PRO A 722 -19.18 53.31 -27.79
N SER A 723 -18.24 53.81 -28.61
CA SER A 723 -18.53 54.50 -29.89
C SER A 723 -17.22 54.69 -30.70
N SER A 724 -17.30 55.14 -31.96
CA SER A 724 -16.22 54.92 -32.94
C SER A 724 -16.01 56.07 -33.94
N GLN A 725 -14.80 56.18 -34.52
CA GLN A 725 -14.53 56.11 -35.98
C GLN A 725 -13.11 56.57 -36.42
N ASN A 726 -12.72 56.09 -37.62
CA ASN A 726 -11.79 56.67 -38.62
C ASN A 726 -10.23 56.54 -38.51
N LYS A 727 -9.73 55.64 -39.38
CA LYS A 727 -8.71 55.85 -40.45
C LYS A 727 -7.19 55.93 -40.15
N MET A 728 -6.51 54.92 -40.73
CA MET A 728 -5.37 55.00 -41.67
C MET A 728 -3.92 55.28 -41.18
N GLN A 729 -3.07 54.28 -41.49
CA GLN A 729 -1.78 54.37 -42.20
C GLN A 729 -0.43 54.67 -41.49
N HIS A 730 0.57 53.93 -42.00
CA HIS A 730 2.03 54.16 -42.08
C HIS A 730 2.94 54.21 -40.83
N SER A 731 3.87 53.26 -40.81
CA SER A 731 5.22 53.40 -40.24
C SER A 731 6.14 54.16 -41.21
N PRO A 732 7.20 54.82 -40.69
CA PRO A 732 8.54 54.56 -41.23
C PRO A 732 9.62 54.36 -40.14
N LYS A 733 10.89 54.23 -40.58
CA LYS A 733 12.06 53.76 -39.82
C LYS A 733 13.07 54.88 -39.50
N ASN A 734 14.03 54.56 -38.61
CA ASN A 734 15.43 55.06 -38.56
C ASN A 734 15.73 56.56 -38.39
N THR A 735 16.66 56.89 -37.48
CA THR A 735 18.07 57.15 -37.85
C THR A 735 19.00 57.27 -36.63
N LEU A 736 20.31 57.14 -36.87
CA LEU A 736 21.37 57.23 -35.85
C LEU A 736 21.78 58.69 -35.59
N ARG A 737 22.38 58.97 -34.41
CA ARG A 737 23.69 59.67 -34.37
C ARG A 737 24.49 59.44 -33.07
N LYS A 738 25.81 59.53 -33.26
CA LYS A 738 26.97 59.51 -32.34
C LYS A 738 27.93 60.61 -32.93
N PRO A 739 29.12 60.96 -32.39
CA PRO A 739 29.81 60.52 -31.16
C PRO A 739 30.56 61.66 -30.39
N MET A 740 31.48 61.25 -29.50
CA MET A 740 32.74 61.92 -29.07
C MET A 740 32.73 63.01 -27.98
N GLY A 741 33.81 62.95 -27.17
CA GLY A 741 34.19 63.87 -26.10
C GLY A 741 35.20 63.19 -25.15
N HIS A 742 36.50 63.47 -25.28
CA HIS A 742 37.55 62.97 -24.38
C HIS A 742 37.74 63.91 -23.17
N HIS A 743 38.23 63.38 -22.04
CA HIS A 743 39.26 64.05 -21.24
C HIS A 743 40.05 63.05 -20.37
N HIS A 744 41.33 63.34 -20.11
CA HIS A 744 42.22 62.60 -19.20
C HIS A 744 42.23 63.24 -17.79
N GLY A 745 42.64 62.48 -16.75
CA GLY A 745 43.55 63.05 -15.75
C GLY A 745 43.57 62.46 -14.33
N VAL A 746 44.63 61.68 -14.02
CA VAL A 746 45.49 61.77 -12.81
C VAL A 746 44.89 61.53 -11.39
N ASN A 747 45.31 60.39 -10.79
CA ASN A 747 45.79 60.13 -9.40
C ASN A 747 44.94 60.58 -8.16
N SER A 748 45.11 60.06 -6.94
CA SER A 748 46.27 59.39 -6.30
C SER A 748 45.91 58.39 -5.17
N GLU A 749 46.92 57.60 -4.75
CA GLU A 749 47.09 56.94 -3.42
C GLU A 749 46.13 55.78 -3.03
N THR A 750 46.59 54.50 -3.12
CA THR A 750 47.38 53.66 -2.16
C THR A 750 46.53 52.99 -1.05
N LEU A 751 46.80 51.76 -0.61
CA LEU A 751 48.08 51.05 -0.45
C LEU A 751 48.09 49.58 -0.96
N PHE A 752 49.29 49.04 -1.20
CA PHE A 752 49.64 47.69 -1.69
C PHE A 752 49.31 46.57 -0.66
N GLN A 753 49.06 45.28 -0.98
CA GLN A 753 49.55 44.35 -2.03
C GLN A 753 50.91 43.68 -1.73
N PHE A 754 51.02 42.40 -2.14
CA PHE A 754 52.21 41.57 -2.50
C PHE A 754 52.59 40.44 -1.52
N GLN A 755 53.12 39.27 -1.93
CA GLN A 755 52.97 38.37 -3.12
C GLN A 755 53.57 36.97 -2.72
N PRO A 756 53.43 35.87 -3.49
CA PRO A 756 54.09 34.58 -3.19
C PRO A 756 55.47 34.48 -3.88
N ASP A 757 56.25 33.42 -3.62
CA ASP A 757 57.10 32.80 -4.68
C ASP A 757 57.73 31.41 -4.36
N ASN A 758 58.17 30.75 -5.44
CA ASN A 758 59.27 29.75 -5.59
C ASN A 758 59.19 28.27 -5.11
N TYR A 759 58.83 27.40 -6.07
CA TYR A 759 59.67 26.39 -6.77
C TYR A 759 60.23 25.08 -6.12
N ASN A 760 60.07 24.00 -6.91
CA ASN A 760 60.92 22.80 -7.16
C ASN A 760 60.84 21.49 -6.31
N ASN A 761 60.25 20.48 -6.98
CA ASN A 761 60.74 19.09 -7.22
C ASN A 761 60.74 17.95 -6.15
N ALA A 762 60.44 16.75 -6.70
CA ALA A 762 60.85 15.39 -6.33
C ALA A 762 60.03 14.55 -5.29
N ARG A 763 59.27 13.59 -5.88
CA ARG A 763 59.11 12.15 -5.53
C ARG A 763 58.67 11.63 -4.15
N ASP A 764 57.74 10.67 -4.26
CA ASP A 764 57.56 9.41 -3.50
C ASP A 764 56.90 9.37 -2.09
N ASN A 765 55.96 8.41 -2.01
CA ASN A 765 55.58 7.57 -0.85
C ASN A 765 54.78 8.11 0.36
N TYR A 766 53.50 7.72 0.35
CA TYR A 766 52.80 6.96 1.41
C TYR A 766 52.36 7.60 2.76
N ARG A 767 51.26 7.03 3.26
CA ARG A 767 50.59 7.22 4.58
C ARG A 767 49.91 8.56 4.80
N GLY A 768 48.57 8.51 4.89
CA GLY A 768 47.76 9.63 5.40
C GLY A 768 47.70 9.65 6.93
N ARG A 769 46.93 10.61 7.47
CA ARG A 769 46.54 10.65 8.88
C ARG A 769 45.21 11.37 9.06
N ASP A 770 44.49 10.97 10.10
CA ASP A 770 43.13 11.40 10.40
C ASP A 770 43.07 12.82 10.98
N ASN A 771 41.95 13.52 10.74
CA ASN A 771 41.60 14.75 11.46
C ASN A 771 40.20 14.61 12.06
N PHE A 772 40.14 14.11 13.30
CA PHE A 772 38.92 14.12 14.10
C PHE A 772 38.63 15.55 14.62
N GLY A 773 37.57 16.18 14.11
CA GLY A 773 37.02 17.41 14.68
C GLY A 773 35.95 17.11 15.74
N THR A 774 36.30 17.13 17.03
CA THR A 774 35.35 16.93 18.12
C THR A 774 34.89 18.26 18.74
N LEU A 775 33.63 18.62 18.50
CA LEU A 775 32.97 19.72 19.21
C LEU A 775 32.40 19.19 20.54
N ARG A 776 33.06 19.54 21.65
CA ARG A 776 32.52 19.32 23.00
C ARG A 776 31.48 20.40 23.33
N SER A 777 30.28 19.99 23.68
CA SER A 777 29.32 20.84 24.39
C SER A 777 29.81 21.04 25.84
N HIS A 778 29.82 22.30 26.30
CA HIS A 778 29.85 22.59 27.72
C HIS A 778 28.45 22.40 28.30
N GLN A 779 28.34 21.72 29.44
CA GLN A 779 27.15 21.72 30.28
C GLN A 779 27.54 22.16 31.68
N VAL A 780 26.71 23.01 32.29
CA VAL A 780 27.00 23.71 33.54
C VAL A 780 26.41 22.95 34.73
N TYR A 781 27.11 22.98 35.86
CA TYR A 781 26.65 22.41 37.13
C TYR A 781 25.35 23.04 37.63
N LEU A 782 24.41 22.19 38.05
CA LEU A 782 23.70 22.29 39.33
C LEU A 782 23.24 20.89 39.76
#